data_AF-A0AA39LIZ1-F1
#
_entry.id   AF-A0AA39LIZ1-F1
#
_cell.length_a   1.000
_cell.length_b   1.000
_cell.length_c   1.000
_cell.angle_alpha   90.00
_cell.angle_beta   90.00
_cell.angle_gamma   90.00
#
_symmetry.space_group_name_H-M   'P 1'
#
loop_
_entity.id
_entity.type
_entity.pdbx_description
1 polymer ?
#
loop_
_entity_poly.entity_id
_entity_poly.type
_entity_poly.pdbx_seq_one_letter_code
_entity_poly.pdbx_strand_id
1 'polypeptide(L)'
;MMEKAYYSVTNQSEKQEFSLPGRLFRALAVFLFKQVDLDSTSVEQCRKLMVSSLPLCSLPRFVECDGSLWIRTLYRFRCGSEAFFSDEEFCQNLVEIVFATVQLDVKVNMIRLLIAEGDTSSFMNVTIWQKINTLLSAIDISDYYDIPENHYHIFNTPEGVLFNTAVIDENSEENVNAKNLRRDNKAYSYKEQQAEIQLRKELAEKKRAEGKLTKQQEKAIENELKRESNNMHRRSYEMLVSKYAVECLPAFRDAAFDPSEDYLHEIVDHATLRELKSSYLFPEWCEESLEDQIGRTFALLSTLCLDLGCDDEEEELDVNYYRDIMNVSKLLFVLPLLKSVVYSTKWPSSMKFLVVNFIKDAVRKSFIKKDDIGTVPLVEYAQLLLSLIGNHEFSHIFDACNESLGNMADIIEMSDEPTAGVPFYQTLIQYLPDALSDEKRIVALKTLSKLRCTMTSLLKRHQCPDFVHRIFVARFDSTVEVKGLAEQICTDLNVEVNVELCEKLLDDVKFEKINLTAVPEALKAFITVYPNEMNTALIKLKTVYEETKKPSGGEVDQLGRLIIVPKDQSSTRLGYASCFLALAQFVRREEALHFISLIVPDGLCDADSECRAAIIHAASRAINRFGEVNMNDFLPYLEKECDALSEDAEHDVLREGLVVLLGTFAKDLDEGNPKMTQIFARLIATLSTPSQQALADGNEYVRDSALKAGQRLIQTYVSQAKKLLLPELQSALFDDNWRIRHASVTLTGDFLFNISGVSGKITTDTAGDDGTMGMESASKVIARTLGSQMRDNILSGLYLARSDIATVVRQAASHVWKVVVTNTPRTVKEIMKPPFERLLSSLSSKSEDRQLMAARCLEGLVRNMNERLINDVLPVLSVALGSDEDETRIGVSACLCEIISDVPRETVQFYAKQLIPLFAATLTDPNETVRKSAARTFNSFHHSVGPSSLDVVIGPLFKLYVTEKSNDVLDSLCILMTLNGRHILPFLLPKLTKGAVDISALCKLAGAGAQSITHHITTVLDALIDNFENIGEEDLTRTIPLMKAIEDEEDVLILVCYLVEQADRHVTASKLLKFFLENAELDAEPLVEVIVPNMFSIYKSLEPALVDAAIATQMEIGKRLNGTNIEHVVIVHGAIKDLCGARTNSPISGFGTVNGLKTVLPILREGILTGAVDAKELAADAMGDVVKFSSESALRPHVIATTGPLIR
;
A
#
# COMPACT_ATOMS: atom_id res chain seq x y z
N MET A 1 -7.38 -43.53 50.81
CA MET A 1 -6.67 -43.08 52.04
C MET A 1 -5.60 -42.05 51.73
N MET A 2 -4.76 -42.28 50.71
CA MET A 2 -3.72 -41.34 50.26
C MET A 2 -4.26 -39.95 49.92
N GLU A 3 -5.36 -39.85 49.15
CA GLU A 3 -6.01 -38.56 48.86
C GLU A 3 -6.46 -37.83 50.13
N LYS A 4 -7.13 -38.52 51.06
CA LYS A 4 -7.54 -37.94 52.36
C LYS A 4 -6.34 -37.46 53.18
N ALA A 5 -5.21 -38.18 53.13
CA ALA A 5 -3.98 -37.78 53.79
C ALA A 5 -3.40 -36.52 53.14
N TYR A 6 -3.33 -36.47 51.80
CA TYR A 6 -2.92 -35.29 51.05
C TYR A 6 -3.81 -34.08 51.39
N TYR A 7 -5.14 -34.18 51.26
CA TYR A 7 -6.07 -33.10 51.59
C TYR A 7 -6.02 -32.69 53.07
N SER A 8 -5.80 -33.61 54.00
CA SER A 8 -5.67 -33.26 55.42
C SER A 8 -4.43 -32.43 55.73
N VAL A 9 -3.38 -32.57 54.92
CA VAL A 9 -2.11 -31.87 55.05
C VAL A 9 -2.14 -30.54 54.30
N THR A 10 -2.86 -30.46 53.19
CA THR A 10 -2.96 -29.25 52.36
C THR A 10 -4.12 -28.32 52.74
N ASN A 11 -5.22 -28.81 53.35
CA ASN A 11 -6.38 -27.99 53.77
C ASN A 11 -6.25 -27.34 55.16
N GLN A 12 -5.15 -27.58 55.90
CA GLN A 12 -4.91 -26.84 57.14
C GLN A 12 -4.34 -25.46 56.80
N SER A 13 -5.24 -24.48 56.71
CA SER A 13 -4.95 -23.06 56.49
C SER A 13 -3.85 -22.55 57.42
N GLU A 14 -2.71 -22.09 56.87
CA GLU A 14 -1.76 -21.03 57.29
C GLU A 14 -1.45 -20.73 58.78
N LYS A 15 -1.96 -21.47 59.79
CA LYS A 15 -1.86 -21.05 61.20
C LYS A 15 -1.59 -22.12 62.25
N GLN A 16 -1.27 -23.37 61.88
CA GLN A 16 -0.72 -24.32 62.86
C GLN A 16 0.43 -25.11 62.25
N GLU A 17 1.64 -24.91 62.79
CA GLU A 17 2.79 -25.79 62.58
C GLU A 17 2.48 -27.17 63.14
N PHE A 18 1.86 -28.04 62.34
CA PHE A 18 2.03 -29.47 62.51
C PHE A 18 3.29 -29.88 61.75
N SER A 19 4.45 -29.77 62.41
CA SER A 19 5.71 -30.30 61.87
C SER A 19 5.71 -31.83 61.99
N LEU A 20 4.92 -32.52 61.18
CA LEU A 20 5.14 -33.95 60.95
C LEU A 20 6.50 -34.09 60.25
N PRO A 21 7.51 -34.72 60.87
CA PRO A 21 8.83 -34.84 60.26
C PRO A 21 8.70 -35.57 58.91
N GLY A 22 9.42 -35.16 57.86
CA GLY A 22 9.37 -35.81 56.55
C GLY A 22 9.62 -37.33 56.60
N ARG A 23 10.35 -37.82 57.61
CA ARG A 23 10.54 -39.24 57.91
C ARG A 23 9.23 -39.99 58.25
N LEU A 24 8.28 -39.33 58.90
CA LEU A 24 6.98 -39.90 59.28
C LEU A 24 6.04 -39.99 58.07
N PHE A 25 6.09 -38.98 57.19
CA PHE A 25 5.44 -39.01 55.88
C PHE A 25 5.99 -40.12 54.98
N ARG A 26 7.32 -40.24 54.90
CA ARG A 26 8.00 -41.35 54.21
C ARG A 26 7.56 -42.70 54.77
N ALA A 27 7.53 -42.85 56.09
CA ALA A 27 7.08 -44.09 56.74
C ALA A 27 5.61 -44.41 56.42
N LEU A 28 4.72 -43.41 56.41
CA LEU A 28 3.31 -43.54 56.01
C LEU A 28 3.15 -43.94 54.55
N ALA A 29 3.84 -43.28 53.61
CA ALA A 29 3.77 -43.63 52.19
C ALA A 29 4.34 -45.03 51.93
N VAL A 30 5.50 -45.36 52.50
CA VAL A 30 6.09 -46.70 52.42
C VAL A 30 5.19 -47.76 53.05
N PHE A 31 4.51 -47.44 54.17
CA PHE A 31 3.53 -48.34 54.78
C PHE A 31 2.31 -48.56 53.88
N LEU A 32 1.76 -47.50 53.30
CA LEU A 32 0.62 -47.57 52.39
C LEU A 32 0.95 -48.37 51.12
N PHE A 33 2.15 -48.20 50.55
CA PHE A 33 2.60 -49.01 49.41
C PHE A 33 2.93 -50.46 49.78
N LYS A 34 3.33 -50.74 51.04
CA LYS A 34 3.58 -52.11 51.52
C LYS A 34 2.31 -52.91 51.85
N GLN A 35 1.16 -52.24 52.05
CA GLN A 35 -0.11 -52.92 52.32
C GLN A 35 -0.82 -53.41 51.05
N VAL A 36 -0.34 -53.01 49.87
CA VAL A 36 -0.87 -53.46 48.58
C VAL A 36 -0.03 -54.65 48.11
N ASP A 37 -0.67 -55.79 47.87
CA ASP A 37 -0.02 -56.93 47.23
C ASP A 37 0.12 -56.65 45.73
N LEU A 38 1.27 -56.10 45.35
CA LEU A 38 1.57 -55.65 44.00
C LEU A 38 1.57 -56.80 42.97
N ASP A 39 1.66 -58.05 43.43
CA ASP A 39 1.69 -59.25 42.58
C ASP A 39 0.29 -59.78 42.22
N SER A 40 -0.77 -59.41 42.95
CA SER A 40 -2.15 -59.90 42.76
C SER A 40 -3.18 -58.82 42.38
N THR A 41 -2.75 -57.57 42.22
CA THR A 41 -3.60 -56.41 41.91
C THR A 41 -3.77 -56.21 40.39
N SER A 42 -4.97 -55.84 39.92
CA SER A 42 -5.21 -55.59 38.48
C SER A 42 -4.55 -54.29 37.99
N VAL A 43 -4.16 -54.21 36.71
CA VAL A 43 -3.53 -53.01 36.10
C VAL A 43 -4.36 -51.75 36.33
N GLU A 44 -5.68 -51.84 36.24
CA GLU A 44 -6.62 -50.75 36.50
C GLU A 44 -6.59 -50.26 37.96
N GLN A 45 -6.46 -51.17 38.92
CA GLN A 45 -6.31 -50.81 40.34
C GLN A 45 -4.93 -50.20 40.61
N CYS A 46 -3.89 -50.69 39.93
CA CYS A 46 -2.54 -50.11 39.98
C CYS A 46 -2.53 -48.68 39.41
N ARG A 47 -3.20 -48.44 38.28
CA ARG A 47 -3.36 -47.10 37.68
C ARG A 47 -4.01 -46.12 38.66
N LYS A 48 -5.13 -46.51 39.28
CA LYS A 48 -5.81 -45.71 40.32
C LYS A 48 -4.91 -45.42 41.51
N LEU A 49 -4.09 -46.38 41.94
CA LEU A 49 -3.12 -46.20 43.02
C LEU A 49 -2.02 -45.20 42.63
N MET A 50 -1.51 -45.25 41.41
CA MET A 50 -0.47 -44.34 40.91
C MET A 50 -0.98 -42.90 40.78
N VAL A 51 -2.17 -42.74 40.21
CA VAL A 51 -2.90 -41.47 40.10
C VAL A 51 -3.15 -40.86 41.50
N SER A 52 -3.65 -41.66 42.45
CA SER A 52 -3.98 -41.20 43.81
C SER A 52 -2.76 -40.89 44.69
N SER A 53 -1.58 -41.44 44.35
CA SER A 53 -0.36 -41.33 45.16
C SER A 53 0.59 -40.23 44.69
N LEU A 54 0.45 -39.77 43.43
CA LEU A 54 1.32 -38.76 42.82
C LEU A 54 1.35 -37.43 43.61
N PRO A 55 0.22 -36.80 44.00
CA PRO A 55 0.27 -35.54 44.77
C PRO A 55 0.94 -35.70 46.14
N LEU A 56 0.72 -36.84 46.80
CA LEU A 56 1.29 -37.13 48.12
C LEU A 56 2.81 -37.30 48.06
N CYS A 57 3.31 -37.99 47.04
CA CYS A 57 4.76 -38.19 46.84
C CYS A 57 5.48 -36.91 46.39
N SER A 58 4.72 -35.89 45.96
CA SER A 58 5.23 -34.61 45.45
C SER A 58 5.28 -33.50 46.50
N LEU A 59 4.87 -33.77 47.74
CA LEU A 59 4.97 -32.80 48.84
C LEU A 59 6.44 -32.39 49.08
N PRO A 60 6.79 -31.10 49.25
CA PRO A 60 8.18 -30.65 49.36
C PRO A 60 8.99 -31.39 50.43
N ARG A 61 8.45 -31.55 51.64
CA ARG A 61 9.08 -32.30 52.75
C ARG A 61 9.23 -33.80 52.48
N PHE A 62 8.39 -34.35 51.60
CA PHE A 62 8.49 -35.73 51.16
C PHE A 62 9.63 -35.90 50.17
N VAL A 63 9.68 -35.02 49.16
CA VAL A 63 10.71 -35.01 48.12
C VAL A 63 12.11 -34.83 48.73
N GLU A 64 12.26 -33.94 49.73
CA GLU A 64 13.49 -33.78 50.54
C GLU A 64 13.99 -35.10 51.17
N CYS A 65 13.06 -36.01 51.51
CA CYS A 65 13.38 -37.26 52.21
C CYS A 65 13.53 -38.47 51.28
N ASP A 66 12.69 -38.58 50.24
CA ASP A 66 12.65 -39.71 49.31
C ASP A 66 11.89 -39.38 48.01
N GLY A 67 12.45 -38.45 47.21
CA GLY A 67 11.85 -38.01 45.95
C GLY A 67 11.72 -39.07 44.86
N SER A 68 12.25 -40.29 45.02
CA SER A 68 12.16 -41.36 44.01
C SER A 68 11.14 -42.44 44.34
N LEU A 69 10.38 -42.31 45.44
CA LEU A 69 9.49 -43.40 45.89
C LEU A 69 8.39 -43.73 44.87
N TRP A 70 7.79 -42.71 44.24
CA TRP A 70 6.71 -42.91 43.27
C TRP A 70 7.21 -43.68 42.04
N ILE A 71 8.34 -43.26 41.47
CA ILE A 71 9.01 -43.91 40.33
C ILE A 71 9.45 -45.34 40.71
N ARG A 72 10.09 -45.54 41.86
CA ARG A 72 10.47 -46.88 42.32
C ARG A 72 9.28 -47.81 42.58
N THR A 73 8.10 -47.26 42.82
CA THR A 73 6.87 -48.05 42.99
C THR A 73 6.26 -48.43 41.66
N LEU A 74 6.30 -47.53 40.66
CA LEU A 74 5.95 -47.83 39.28
C LEU A 74 6.69 -49.08 38.77
N TYR A 75 8.01 -49.11 39.00
CA TYR A 75 8.88 -50.23 38.58
C TYR A 75 8.68 -51.54 39.34
N ARG A 76 7.91 -51.54 40.43
CA ARG A 76 7.59 -52.77 41.17
C ARG A 76 6.37 -53.50 40.62
N PHE A 77 5.58 -52.88 39.73
CA PHE A 77 4.45 -53.55 39.12
C PHE A 77 4.90 -54.52 38.02
N ARG A 78 4.26 -55.69 37.97
CA ARG A 78 4.61 -56.79 37.07
C ARG A 78 4.40 -56.51 35.58
N CYS A 79 3.60 -55.49 35.24
CA CYS A 79 3.26 -55.10 33.88
C CYS A 79 4.26 -54.15 33.22
N GLY A 80 5.30 -53.70 33.94
CA GLY A 80 6.26 -52.70 33.44
C GLY A 80 5.65 -51.30 33.35
N SER A 81 6.49 -50.28 33.19
CA SER A 81 6.07 -48.87 33.01
C SER A 81 5.31 -48.68 31.69
N GLU A 82 5.76 -49.29 30.59
CA GLU A 82 5.17 -49.17 29.25
C GLU A 82 3.66 -49.43 29.19
N ALA A 83 3.17 -50.47 29.89
CA ALA A 83 1.75 -50.83 29.91
C ALA A 83 0.84 -49.80 30.60
N PHE A 84 1.40 -48.88 31.39
CA PHE A 84 0.66 -47.77 31.97
C PHE A 84 0.52 -46.61 30.99
N PHE A 85 1.62 -46.22 30.33
CA PHE A 85 1.68 -45.01 29.51
C PHE A 85 1.26 -45.22 28.05
N SER A 86 1.04 -46.47 27.63
CA SER A 86 0.35 -46.79 26.37
C SER A 86 -1.15 -46.48 26.38
N ASP A 87 -1.72 -46.08 27.52
CA ASP A 87 -3.13 -45.73 27.68
C ASP A 87 -3.32 -44.22 27.79
N GLU A 88 -3.85 -43.61 26.74
CA GLU A 88 -4.04 -42.15 26.65
C GLU A 88 -4.96 -41.61 27.76
N GLU A 89 -5.97 -42.36 28.18
CA GLU A 89 -6.91 -41.93 29.22
C GLU A 89 -6.21 -41.86 30.58
N PHE A 90 -5.30 -42.79 30.86
CA PHE A 90 -4.48 -42.77 32.07
C PHE A 90 -3.53 -41.56 32.10
N CYS A 91 -2.85 -41.29 30.98
CA CYS A 91 -1.93 -40.16 30.86
C CYS A 91 -2.68 -38.81 30.98
N GLN A 92 -3.84 -38.68 30.33
CA GLN A 92 -4.69 -37.50 30.44
C GLN A 92 -5.15 -37.27 31.88
N ASN A 93 -5.54 -38.33 32.61
CA ASN A 93 -5.91 -38.24 34.02
C ASN A 93 -4.74 -37.77 34.91
N LEU A 94 -3.51 -38.24 34.67
CA LEU A 94 -2.33 -37.76 35.41
C LEU A 94 -2.10 -36.27 35.18
N VAL A 95 -2.18 -35.83 33.92
CA VAL A 95 -2.07 -34.42 33.53
C VAL A 95 -3.16 -33.58 34.19
N GLU A 96 -4.42 -34.02 34.16
CA GLU A 96 -5.53 -33.32 34.82
C GLU A 96 -5.31 -33.12 36.33
N ILE A 97 -4.78 -34.11 37.03
CA ILE A 97 -4.49 -33.99 38.48
C ILE A 97 -3.34 -33.02 38.76
N VAL A 98 -2.30 -33.02 37.92
CA VAL A 98 -1.22 -32.03 38.00
C VAL A 98 -1.84 -30.63 37.90
N PHE A 99 -2.65 -30.38 36.87
CA PHE A 99 -3.21 -29.04 36.66
C PHE A 99 -4.29 -28.66 37.68
N ALA A 100 -5.05 -29.63 38.22
CA ALA A 100 -6.04 -29.42 39.29
C ALA A 100 -5.42 -29.15 40.69
N THR A 101 -4.13 -29.42 40.88
CA THR A 101 -3.44 -29.19 42.16
C THR A 101 -3.26 -27.70 42.44
N VAL A 102 -3.71 -27.23 43.61
CA VAL A 102 -3.68 -25.80 43.99
C VAL A 102 -2.29 -25.34 44.44
N GLN A 103 -1.54 -26.19 45.15
CA GLN A 103 -0.21 -25.84 45.65
C GLN A 103 0.85 -25.95 44.54
N LEU A 104 1.50 -24.83 44.24
CA LEU A 104 2.49 -24.74 43.16
C LEU A 104 3.69 -25.67 43.37
N ASP A 105 4.31 -25.67 44.55
CA ASP A 105 5.51 -26.50 44.82
C ASP A 105 5.23 -27.99 44.62
N VAL A 106 4.04 -28.44 45.04
CA VAL A 106 3.58 -29.82 44.82
C VAL A 106 3.44 -30.11 43.34
N LYS A 107 2.84 -29.18 42.60
CA LYS A 107 2.63 -29.33 41.16
C LYS A 107 3.95 -29.39 40.38
N VAL A 108 4.89 -28.49 40.67
CA VAL A 108 6.23 -28.49 40.06
C VAL A 108 6.95 -29.79 40.36
N ASN A 109 6.83 -30.32 41.58
CA ASN A 109 7.40 -31.62 41.93
C ASN A 109 6.69 -32.80 41.23
N MET A 110 5.37 -32.73 41.00
CA MET A 110 4.65 -33.73 40.21
C MET A 110 5.13 -33.75 38.77
N ILE A 111 5.31 -32.56 38.16
CA ILE A 111 5.87 -32.40 36.82
C ILE A 111 7.26 -33.04 36.77
N ARG A 112 8.15 -32.67 37.70
CA ARG A 112 9.49 -33.26 37.81
C ARG A 112 9.45 -34.78 37.96
N LEU A 113 8.52 -35.32 38.77
CA LEU A 113 8.37 -36.77 38.98
C LEU A 113 7.88 -37.53 37.75
N LEU A 114 6.96 -36.94 37.00
CA LEU A 114 6.45 -37.52 35.74
C LEU A 114 7.51 -37.50 34.64
N ILE A 115 8.52 -36.63 34.77
CA ILE A 115 9.57 -36.38 33.78
C ILE A 115 10.90 -37.07 34.12
N ALA A 116 11.15 -37.38 35.39
CA ALA A 116 12.48 -37.78 35.90
C ALA A 116 13.02 -39.14 35.42
N GLU A 117 12.36 -39.88 34.52
CA GLU A 117 12.81 -41.23 34.12
C GLU A 117 12.34 -41.67 32.70
N GLY A 118 13.25 -42.37 31.99
CA GLY A 118 13.34 -42.48 30.51
C GLY A 118 12.15 -43.06 29.75
N ASP A 119 11.62 -44.24 30.10
CA ASP A 119 10.54 -44.88 29.32
C ASP A 119 9.19 -44.16 29.50
N THR A 120 9.08 -43.38 30.57
CA THR A 120 7.93 -42.51 30.89
C THR A 120 7.94 -41.22 30.07
N SER A 121 9.13 -40.81 29.60
CA SER A 121 9.40 -39.45 29.12
C SER A 121 8.81 -39.17 27.74
N SER A 122 8.83 -40.11 26.79
CA SER A 122 8.40 -39.82 25.41
C SER A 122 6.92 -39.40 25.34
N PHE A 123 6.02 -40.15 25.99
CA PHE A 123 4.59 -39.84 25.98
C PHE A 123 4.22 -38.68 26.90
N MET A 124 4.72 -38.70 28.15
CA MET A 124 4.40 -37.66 29.12
C MET A 124 4.99 -36.31 28.73
N ASN A 125 6.19 -36.25 28.14
CA ASN A 125 6.77 -34.99 27.66
C ASN A 125 5.86 -34.35 26.61
N VAL A 126 5.26 -35.13 25.71
CA VAL A 126 4.39 -34.61 24.65
C VAL A 126 3.07 -34.10 25.20
N THR A 127 2.36 -34.88 26.03
CA THR A 127 1.06 -34.47 26.60
C THR A 127 1.21 -33.29 27.54
N ILE A 128 2.25 -33.29 28.37
CA ILE A 128 2.57 -32.17 29.26
C ILE A 128 2.97 -30.95 28.41
N TRP A 129 3.74 -31.12 27.34
CA TRP A 129 4.18 -30.02 26.48
C TRP A 129 3.06 -29.34 25.70
N GLN A 130 2.09 -30.10 25.19
CA GLN A 130 0.88 -29.50 24.61
C GLN A 130 0.18 -28.56 25.59
N LYS A 131 0.16 -28.93 26.89
CA LYS A 131 -0.42 -28.08 27.93
C LYS A 131 0.44 -26.87 28.27
N ILE A 132 1.77 -26.97 28.20
CA ILE A 132 2.69 -25.83 28.34
C ILE A 132 2.51 -24.84 27.22
N ASN A 133 2.49 -25.32 25.97
CA ASN A 133 2.22 -24.49 24.82
C ASN A 133 0.87 -23.80 24.97
N THR A 134 -0.16 -24.51 25.43
CA THR A 134 -1.46 -23.91 25.77
C THR A 134 -1.30 -22.81 26.83
N LEU A 135 -0.54 -23.01 27.89
CA LEU A 135 -0.35 -22.04 28.96
C LEU A 135 0.49 -20.82 28.56
N LEU A 136 1.50 -21.01 27.70
CA LEU A 136 2.30 -19.94 27.11
C LEU A 136 1.53 -19.18 26.02
N SER A 137 0.56 -19.82 25.38
CA SER A 137 -0.30 -19.24 24.33
C SER A 137 -1.67 -18.78 24.81
N ALA A 138 -2.07 -19.03 26.07
CA ALA A 138 -3.38 -18.70 26.67
C ALA A 138 -3.59 -17.20 26.92
N ILE A 139 -2.98 -16.34 26.10
CA ILE A 139 -3.27 -14.91 26.03
C ILE A 139 -4.16 -14.71 24.82
N ASP A 140 -5.45 -14.52 25.05
CA ASP A 140 -6.33 -14.04 23.99
C ASP A 140 -6.04 -12.56 23.75
N ILE A 141 -5.28 -12.25 22.70
CA ILE A 141 -4.88 -10.89 22.33
C ILE A 141 -6.10 -10.04 21.93
N SER A 142 -7.25 -10.66 21.61
CA SER A 142 -8.46 -9.94 21.20
C SER A 142 -9.05 -9.07 22.32
N ASP A 143 -8.83 -9.41 23.59
CA ASP A 143 -9.24 -8.60 24.74
C ASP A 143 -8.38 -7.33 24.95
N TYR A 144 -7.23 -7.21 24.27
CA TYR A 144 -6.23 -6.14 24.47
C TYR A 144 -6.27 -5.05 23.39
N TYR A 145 -7.01 -5.24 22.30
CA TYR A 145 -7.15 -4.25 21.22
C TYR A 145 -8.06 -3.06 21.59
N ASP A 146 -8.84 -3.17 22.67
CA ASP A 146 -9.85 -2.18 23.10
C ASP A 146 -9.52 -1.48 24.43
N ILE A 147 -8.24 -1.18 24.70
CA ILE A 147 -7.86 -0.37 25.89
C ILE A 147 -7.82 1.11 25.50
N PRO A 148 -8.80 1.94 25.91
CA PRO A 148 -8.78 3.36 25.62
C PRO A 148 -7.66 4.09 26.39
N GLU A 149 -7.11 5.11 25.74
CA GLU A 149 -5.92 5.88 26.16
C GLU A 149 -6.02 6.46 27.59
N ASN A 150 -7.23 6.81 28.03
CA ASN A 150 -7.47 7.29 29.39
C ASN A 150 -7.15 6.23 30.47
N HIS A 151 -7.41 4.94 30.21
CA HIS A 151 -7.05 3.86 31.12
C HIS A 151 -5.54 3.64 31.17
N TYR A 152 -4.82 3.85 30.05
CA TYR A 152 -3.36 3.80 30.00
C TYR A 152 -2.71 4.91 30.85
N HIS A 153 -3.30 6.10 30.88
CA HIS A 153 -2.78 7.20 31.70
C HIS A 153 -3.14 7.06 33.19
N ILE A 154 -4.32 6.53 33.53
CA ILE A 154 -4.67 6.15 34.91
C ILE A 154 -3.64 5.15 35.46
N PHE A 155 -3.22 4.18 34.64
CA PHE A 155 -2.22 3.18 34.97
C PHE A 155 -0.83 3.77 35.33
N ASN A 156 -0.40 4.82 34.65
CA ASN A 156 0.90 5.45 34.91
C ASN A 156 0.89 6.33 36.17
N THR A 157 -0.26 6.44 36.84
CA THR A 157 -0.42 7.22 38.06
C THR A 157 -0.08 6.36 39.28
N PRO A 158 0.81 6.82 40.18
CA PRO A 158 1.23 6.04 41.35
C PRO A 158 0.07 5.61 42.26
N GLU A 159 0.18 4.45 42.89
CA GLU A 159 -0.88 3.90 43.74
C GLU A 159 -1.21 4.84 44.92
N GLY A 160 -2.51 5.13 45.10
CA GLY A 160 -2.98 6.12 46.07
C GLY A 160 -2.98 7.57 45.59
N VAL A 161 -2.57 7.83 44.34
CA VAL A 161 -2.64 9.15 43.69
C VAL A 161 -3.77 9.15 42.68
N LEU A 162 -4.64 10.16 42.77
CA LEU A 162 -5.83 10.29 41.90
C LEU A 162 -5.42 10.80 40.51
N PHE A 163 -5.76 10.08 39.45
CA PHE A 163 -5.51 10.53 38.08
C PHE A 163 -6.51 11.62 37.67
N ASN A 164 -7.81 11.37 37.88
CA ASN A 164 -8.87 12.33 37.58
C ASN A 164 -9.01 13.38 38.69
N THR A 165 -8.08 14.32 38.72
CA THR A 165 -8.08 15.40 39.72
C THR A 165 -9.22 16.41 39.55
N ALA A 166 -9.98 16.37 38.45
CA ALA A 166 -11.10 17.27 38.18
C ALA A 166 -12.31 17.01 39.10
N VAL A 167 -12.48 15.78 39.60
CA VAL A 167 -13.56 15.39 40.53
C VAL A 167 -13.52 16.20 41.84
N ILE A 168 -12.33 16.70 42.20
CA ILE A 168 -12.10 17.53 43.40
C ILE A 168 -12.72 18.93 43.22
N ASP A 169 -12.61 19.48 42.02
CA ASP A 169 -13.08 20.83 41.69
C ASP A 169 -14.61 20.84 41.47
N GLU A 170 -15.14 19.78 40.85
CA GLU A 170 -16.57 19.61 40.61
C GLU A 170 -17.40 19.52 41.90
N ASN A 171 -16.85 18.90 42.95
CA ASN A 171 -17.50 18.68 44.25
C ASN A 171 -17.13 19.73 45.31
N SER A 172 -16.57 20.86 44.92
CA SER A 172 -16.29 21.98 45.82
C SER A 172 -17.57 22.78 46.16
N GLU A 173 -17.73 23.19 47.42
CA GLU A 173 -18.87 24.03 47.86
C GLU A 173 -18.93 25.40 47.14
N GLU A 174 -17.84 25.80 46.48
CA GLU A 174 -17.67 27.07 45.78
C GLU A 174 -17.99 26.99 44.27
N ASN A 175 -18.43 25.82 43.77
CA ASN A 175 -18.81 25.63 42.38
C ASN A 175 -20.17 26.30 42.07
N VAL A 176 -20.14 27.62 41.87
CA VAL A 176 -21.31 28.38 41.43
C VAL A 176 -21.55 28.07 39.95
N ASN A 177 -22.62 27.33 39.68
CA ASN A 177 -23.11 27.00 38.36
C ASN A 177 -23.19 28.29 37.50
N ALA A 178 -22.25 28.47 36.57
CA ALA A 178 -22.09 29.68 35.75
C ALA A 178 -23.30 30.01 34.84
N LYS A 179 -24.33 29.14 34.84
CA LYS A 179 -25.52 29.25 33.99
C LYS A 179 -26.54 30.32 34.42
N ASN A 180 -26.40 30.97 35.58
CA ASN A 180 -27.42 31.92 36.09
C ASN A 180 -26.88 33.33 36.51
N LEU A 181 -25.93 33.91 35.77
CA LEU A 181 -25.59 35.33 35.95
C LEU A 181 -26.60 36.23 35.19
N ARG A 182 -27.55 36.83 35.92
CA ARG A 182 -28.45 37.86 35.35
C ARG A 182 -27.75 39.21 35.30
N ARG A 183 -27.81 39.84 34.11
CA ARG A 183 -26.96 40.97 33.72
C ARG A 183 -27.20 42.28 34.48
N ASP A 184 -28.30 42.42 35.22
CA ASP A 184 -28.63 43.64 35.94
C ASP A 184 -29.27 43.35 37.30
N ASN A 185 -28.49 43.48 38.38
CA ASN A 185 -29.02 43.67 39.72
C ASN A 185 -28.37 44.92 40.32
N LYS A 186 -29.21 45.87 40.78
CA LYS A 186 -28.87 47.25 41.16
C LYS A 186 -27.86 47.44 42.31
N ALA A 187 -27.22 46.38 42.79
CA ALA A 187 -26.36 46.41 43.96
C ALA A 187 -24.86 46.12 43.68
N TYR A 188 -24.51 45.45 42.56
CA TYR A 188 -23.11 45.11 42.25
C TYR A 188 -22.84 45.11 40.75
N SER A 189 -21.72 45.70 40.33
CA SER A 189 -21.28 45.72 38.93
C SER A 189 -20.85 44.33 38.46
N TYR A 190 -21.10 43.98 37.20
CA TYR A 190 -20.68 42.70 36.60
C TYR A 190 -19.17 42.43 36.78
N LYS A 191 -18.34 43.48 36.80
CA LYS A 191 -16.90 43.38 37.10
C LYS A 191 -16.61 42.97 38.55
N GLU A 192 -17.42 43.42 39.50
CA GLU A 192 -17.28 43.03 40.91
C GLU A 192 -17.72 41.58 41.12
N GLN A 193 -18.75 41.13 40.41
CA GLN A 193 -19.17 39.72 40.43
C GLN A 193 -18.11 38.79 39.82
N GLN A 194 -17.48 39.21 38.72
CA GLN A 194 -16.35 38.48 38.14
C GLN A 194 -15.14 38.47 39.07
N ALA A 195 -14.82 39.60 39.70
CA ALA A 195 -13.73 39.68 40.67
C ALA A 195 -13.99 38.82 41.91
N GLU A 196 -15.23 38.73 42.40
CA GLU A 196 -15.58 37.87 43.54
C GLU A 196 -15.50 36.38 43.18
N ILE A 197 -15.91 35.99 41.96
CA ILE A 197 -15.73 34.61 41.47
C ILE A 197 -14.22 34.28 41.34
N GLN A 198 -13.41 35.22 40.86
CA GLN A 198 -11.97 35.06 40.75
C GLN A 198 -11.32 34.91 42.13
N LEU A 199 -11.74 35.73 43.10
CA LEU A 199 -11.23 35.71 44.47
C LEU A 199 -11.59 34.42 45.21
N ARG A 200 -12.79 33.87 44.95
CA ARG A 200 -13.21 32.56 45.49
C ARG A 200 -12.40 31.42 44.87
N LYS A 201 -12.14 31.44 43.56
CA LYS A 201 -11.25 30.45 42.91
C LYS A 201 -9.83 30.48 43.51
N GLU A 202 -9.26 31.67 43.71
CA GLU A 202 -7.95 31.81 44.36
C GLU A 202 -7.98 31.31 45.82
N LEU A 203 -9.05 31.56 46.57
CA LEU A 203 -9.24 31.03 47.92
C LEU A 203 -9.38 29.49 47.95
N ALA A 204 -10.08 28.90 46.97
CA ALA A 204 -10.21 27.45 46.82
C ALA A 204 -8.87 26.80 46.49
N GLU A 205 -8.09 27.36 45.56
CA GLU A 205 -6.73 26.89 45.23
C GLU A 205 -5.79 26.97 46.44
N LYS A 206 -5.90 28.05 47.23
CA LYS A 206 -5.10 28.21 48.45
C LYS A 206 -5.46 27.17 49.51
N LYS A 207 -6.75 26.86 49.70
CA LYS A 207 -7.21 25.78 50.59
C LYS A 207 -6.78 24.39 50.10
N ARG A 208 -6.76 24.16 48.78
CA ARG A 208 -6.26 22.92 48.14
C ARG A 208 -4.77 22.73 48.40
N ALA A 209 -3.97 23.79 48.26
CA ALA A 209 -2.53 23.78 48.57
C ALA A 209 -2.24 23.60 50.08
N GLU A 210 -3.14 24.03 50.96
CA GLU A 210 -3.04 23.82 52.42
C GLU A 210 -3.54 22.45 52.90
N GLY A 211 -4.06 21.59 52.01
CA GLY A 211 -4.54 20.24 52.36
C GLY A 211 -5.86 20.20 53.15
N LYS A 212 -6.62 21.29 53.20
CA LYS A 212 -7.91 21.36 53.92
C LYS A 212 -9.07 21.07 52.97
N LEU A 213 -9.32 19.79 52.70
CA LEU A 213 -10.44 19.32 51.87
C LEU A 213 -11.75 19.28 52.69
N THR A 214 -12.89 19.52 52.03
CA THR A 214 -14.21 19.34 52.68
C THR A 214 -14.57 17.85 52.73
N LYS A 215 -15.42 17.44 53.69
CA LYS A 215 -15.88 16.04 53.82
C LYS A 215 -16.53 15.47 52.54
N GLN A 216 -17.11 16.34 51.71
CA GLN A 216 -17.71 15.94 50.44
C GLN A 216 -16.64 15.68 49.36
N GLN A 217 -15.59 16.51 49.31
CA GLN A 217 -14.43 16.30 48.43
C GLN A 217 -13.61 15.08 48.84
N GLU A 218 -13.40 14.85 50.14
CA GLU A 218 -12.73 13.65 50.65
C GLU A 218 -13.47 12.37 50.23
N LYS A 219 -14.80 12.36 50.33
CA LYS A 219 -15.63 11.23 49.91
C LYS A 219 -15.64 11.02 48.39
N ALA A 220 -15.58 12.09 47.61
CA ALA A 220 -15.49 12.01 46.15
C ALA A 220 -14.13 11.46 45.71
N ILE A 221 -13.04 11.90 46.35
CA ILE A 221 -11.68 11.35 46.15
C ILE A 221 -11.65 9.87 46.53
N GLU A 222 -12.25 9.48 47.66
CA GLU A 222 -12.27 8.07 48.08
C GLU A 222 -13.07 7.18 47.10
N ASN A 223 -14.18 7.67 46.58
CA ASN A 223 -14.99 6.95 45.60
C ASN A 223 -14.29 6.83 44.24
N GLU A 224 -13.64 7.91 43.80
CA GLU A 224 -12.93 7.91 42.51
C GLU A 224 -11.64 7.09 42.59
N LEU A 225 -10.90 7.14 43.71
CA LEU A 225 -9.79 6.21 43.99
C LEU A 225 -10.25 4.76 44.01
N LYS A 226 -11.42 4.44 44.57
CA LYS A 226 -11.98 3.08 44.50
C LYS A 226 -12.33 2.67 43.07
N ARG A 227 -12.75 3.62 42.22
CA ARG A 227 -13.09 3.39 40.83
C ARG A 227 -11.85 3.18 39.96
N GLU A 228 -10.85 4.06 40.10
CA GLU A 228 -9.53 3.95 39.48
C GLU A 228 -8.81 2.68 39.97
N SER A 229 -8.92 2.33 41.26
CA SER A 229 -8.38 1.09 41.83
C SER A 229 -9.08 -0.16 41.29
N ASN A 230 -10.40 -0.14 41.09
CA ASN A 230 -11.11 -1.25 40.42
C ASN A 230 -10.67 -1.41 38.95
N ASN A 231 -10.38 -0.31 38.26
CA ASN A 231 -9.78 -0.35 36.92
C ASN A 231 -8.33 -0.87 36.96
N MET A 232 -7.57 -0.57 38.03
CA MET A 232 -6.27 -1.21 38.31
C MET A 232 -6.38 -2.66 38.79
N HIS A 233 -7.52 -3.16 39.28
CA HIS A 233 -7.69 -4.59 39.61
C HIS A 233 -7.96 -5.45 38.36
N ARG A 234 -8.54 -4.85 37.30
CA ARG A 234 -8.56 -5.46 35.94
C ARG A 234 -7.16 -5.79 35.43
N ARG A 235 -6.13 -5.18 36.01
CA ARG A 235 -4.69 -5.44 35.77
C ARG A 235 -4.18 -6.80 36.26
N SER A 236 -4.93 -7.55 37.06
CA SER A 236 -4.57 -8.96 37.33
C SER A 236 -4.50 -9.80 36.04
N TYR A 237 -5.04 -9.26 34.94
CA TYR A 237 -4.99 -9.83 33.61
C TYR A 237 -3.84 -9.29 32.72
N GLU A 238 -3.00 -8.33 33.14
CA GLU A 238 -1.94 -7.74 32.27
C GLU A 238 -0.63 -8.53 32.18
N MET A 239 -0.52 -9.70 32.80
CA MET A 239 0.69 -10.52 32.68
C MET A 239 0.55 -11.41 31.44
N LEU A 240 1.25 -11.05 30.35
CA LEU A 240 1.31 -11.87 29.13
C LEU A 240 1.71 -13.31 29.50
N VAL A 241 2.81 -13.48 30.24
CA VAL A 241 3.18 -14.80 30.77
C VAL A 241 2.77 -14.90 32.23
N SER A 242 1.85 -15.84 32.53
CA SER A 242 1.43 -16.08 33.91
C SER A 242 2.62 -16.50 34.80
N LYS A 243 2.65 -16.04 36.05
CA LYS A 243 3.65 -16.46 37.05
C LYS A 243 3.79 -17.99 37.11
N TYR A 244 2.64 -18.64 37.01
CA TYR A 244 2.49 -20.08 36.95
C TYR A 244 3.27 -20.72 35.79
N ALA A 245 3.17 -20.15 34.58
CA ALA A 245 3.93 -20.64 33.43
C ALA A 245 5.44 -20.46 33.63
N VAL A 246 5.87 -19.33 34.20
CA VAL A 246 7.28 -19.04 34.49
C VAL A 246 7.87 -20.02 35.52
N GLU A 247 7.13 -20.33 36.58
CA GLU A 247 7.60 -21.23 37.64
C GLU A 247 7.59 -22.71 37.22
N CYS A 248 6.77 -23.08 36.23
CA CYS A 248 6.77 -24.43 35.67
C CYS A 248 7.79 -24.63 34.53
N LEU A 249 8.20 -23.57 33.81
CA LEU A 249 9.10 -23.66 32.66
C LEU A 249 10.45 -24.37 32.93
N PRO A 250 11.13 -24.12 34.08
CA PRO A 250 12.36 -24.83 34.41
C PRO A 250 12.18 -26.34 34.57
N ALA A 251 11.02 -26.80 35.07
CA ALA A 251 10.74 -28.23 35.21
C ALA A 251 10.58 -28.92 33.84
N PHE A 252 10.18 -28.18 32.82
CA PHE A 252 10.06 -28.67 31.45
C PHE A 252 11.37 -28.55 30.67
N ARG A 253 12.16 -27.51 30.97
CA ARG A 253 13.54 -27.39 30.52
C ARG A 253 14.35 -28.60 30.94
N ASP A 254 14.28 -28.96 32.24
CA ASP A 254 14.99 -30.12 32.81
C ASP A 254 14.51 -31.45 32.19
N ALA A 255 13.36 -31.47 31.50
CA ALA A 255 12.84 -32.60 30.75
C ALA A 255 13.47 -32.75 29.36
N ALA A 256 13.73 -31.61 28.72
CA ALA A 256 14.18 -31.55 27.33
C ALA A 256 15.71 -31.46 27.22
N PHE A 257 16.36 -30.84 28.20
CA PHE A 257 17.79 -30.62 28.23
C PHE A 257 18.42 -31.13 29.52
N ASP A 258 19.54 -31.83 29.35
CA ASP A 258 20.43 -32.12 30.48
C ASP A 258 21.25 -30.87 30.84
N PRO A 259 21.62 -30.70 32.12
CA PRO A 259 22.52 -29.65 32.53
C PRO A 259 23.86 -29.74 31.79
N SER A 260 24.18 -28.70 31.03
CA SER A 260 25.37 -28.61 30.18
C SER A 260 26.34 -27.56 30.71
N GLU A 261 27.65 -27.75 30.49
CA GLU A 261 28.70 -26.81 30.96
C GLU A 261 28.58 -25.40 30.35
N ASP A 262 27.96 -25.31 29.17
CA ASP A 262 27.69 -24.07 28.45
C ASP A 262 26.36 -23.41 28.85
N TYR A 263 25.62 -23.99 29.80
CA TYR A 263 24.33 -23.49 30.30
C TYR A 263 23.25 -23.33 29.22
N LEU A 264 23.34 -24.06 28.11
CA LEU A 264 22.39 -23.98 26.98
C LEU A 264 20.93 -24.09 27.43
N HIS A 265 20.65 -25.08 28.28
CA HIS A 265 19.33 -25.31 28.87
C HIS A 265 18.75 -24.06 29.57
N GLU A 266 19.53 -23.34 30.38
CA GLU A 266 19.09 -22.12 31.06
C GLU A 266 18.94 -20.95 30.09
N ILE A 267 19.84 -20.83 29.11
CA ILE A 267 19.84 -19.75 28.14
C ILE A 267 18.60 -19.81 27.23
N VAL A 268 18.17 -21.01 26.81
CA VAL A 268 16.96 -21.20 25.96
C VAL A 268 15.69 -20.81 26.73
N ASP A 269 15.54 -21.30 27.95
CA ASP A 269 14.44 -20.96 28.86
C ASP A 269 14.35 -19.45 29.07
N HIS A 270 15.48 -18.84 29.42
CA HIS A 270 15.56 -17.42 29.68
C HIS A 270 15.31 -16.54 28.43
N ALA A 271 15.89 -16.89 27.27
CA ALA A 271 15.64 -16.19 26.01
C ALA A 271 14.15 -16.24 25.63
N THR A 272 13.50 -17.38 25.85
CA THR A 272 12.05 -17.56 25.62
C THR A 272 11.23 -16.61 26.51
N LEU A 273 11.52 -16.55 27.81
CA LEU A 273 10.81 -15.67 28.75
C LEU A 273 11.00 -14.18 28.46
N ARG A 274 12.21 -13.77 28.06
CA ARG A 274 12.49 -12.37 27.67
C ARG A 274 11.77 -11.99 26.39
N GLU A 275 11.78 -12.86 25.38
CA GLU A 275 11.12 -12.56 24.12
C GLU A 275 9.59 -12.52 24.26
N LEU A 276 9.02 -13.36 25.13
CA LEU A 276 7.60 -13.31 25.50
C LEU A 276 7.24 -12.18 26.48
N LYS A 277 8.21 -11.31 26.83
CA LYS A 277 8.04 -10.16 27.73
C LYS A 277 7.46 -10.52 29.10
N SER A 278 7.93 -11.62 29.70
CA SER A 278 7.56 -11.99 31.07
C SER A 278 7.90 -10.87 32.06
N SER A 279 7.02 -10.61 33.02
CA SER A 279 7.29 -9.69 34.15
C SER A 279 8.08 -10.35 35.28
N TYR A 280 8.27 -11.68 35.22
CA TYR A 280 8.97 -12.48 36.23
C TYR A 280 10.35 -12.90 35.71
N LEU A 281 11.19 -11.91 35.40
CA LEU A 281 12.56 -12.13 34.92
C LEU A 281 13.57 -11.92 36.06
N PHE A 282 14.65 -12.69 36.03
CA PHE A 282 15.78 -12.49 36.94
C PHE A 282 16.65 -11.33 36.42
N PRO A 283 17.01 -10.33 37.25
CA PRO A 283 17.79 -9.17 36.82
C PRO A 283 19.16 -9.50 36.23
N GLU A 284 19.84 -10.50 36.78
CA GLU A 284 21.19 -10.97 36.37
C GLU A 284 21.20 -11.45 34.92
N TRP A 285 20.05 -11.87 34.43
CA TRP A 285 19.88 -12.42 33.10
C TRP A 285 19.59 -11.33 32.05
N CYS A 286 19.27 -10.11 32.47
CA CYS A 286 19.01 -8.97 31.59
C CYS A 286 20.26 -8.09 31.32
N GLU A 287 21.44 -8.52 31.76
CA GLU A 287 22.69 -7.76 31.65
C GLU A 287 23.19 -7.63 30.20
N GLU A 288 22.96 -8.64 29.36
CA GLU A 288 23.26 -8.61 27.92
C GLU A 288 22.03 -8.24 27.07
N SER A 289 22.28 -7.79 25.83
CA SER A 289 21.21 -7.48 24.90
C SER A 289 20.40 -8.75 24.54
N LEU A 290 19.10 -8.60 24.33
CA LEU A 290 18.24 -9.73 23.95
C LEU A 290 18.61 -10.28 22.56
N GLU A 291 19.13 -9.42 21.68
CA GLU A 291 19.59 -9.83 20.34
C GLU A 291 20.80 -10.77 20.43
N ASP A 292 21.83 -10.36 21.17
CA ASP A 292 23.04 -11.16 21.38
C ASP A 292 22.72 -12.48 22.07
N GLN A 293 21.82 -12.43 23.07
CA GLN A 293 21.38 -13.64 23.76
C GLN A 293 20.70 -14.61 22.79
N ILE A 294 19.69 -14.17 22.02
CA ILE A 294 18.99 -15.02 21.07
C ILE A 294 19.95 -15.57 20.00
N GLY A 295 20.88 -14.73 19.51
CA GLY A 295 21.92 -15.15 18.57
C GLY A 295 22.79 -16.27 19.14
N ARG A 296 23.25 -16.11 20.38
CA ARG A 296 24.04 -17.12 21.11
C ARG A 296 23.24 -18.40 21.37
N THR A 297 21.96 -18.28 21.76
CA THR A 297 21.06 -19.42 21.96
C THR A 297 21.00 -20.31 20.72
N PHE A 298 20.73 -19.72 19.54
CA PHE A 298 20.63 -20.50 18.31
C PHE A 298 21.97 -21.04 17.82
N ALA A 299 23.08 -20.31 18.02
CA ALA A 299 24.40 -20.83 17.71
C ALA A 299 24.73 -22.10 18.50
N LEU A 300 24.43 -22.11 19.80
CA LEU A 300 24.60 -23.30 20.64
C LEU A 300 23.62 -24.41 20.27
N LEU A 301 22.33 -24.10 20.06
CA LEU A 301 21.35 -25.10 19.61
C LEU A 301 21.75 -25.77 18.28
N SER A 302 22.33 -25.03 17.34
CA SER A 302 22.83 -25.58 16.07
C SER A 302 24.00 -26.57 16.25
N THR A 303 24.78 -26.48 17.32
CA THR A 303 25.84 -27.48 17.60
C THR A 303 25.28 -28.86 17.91
N LEU A 304 24.06 -28.92 18.48
CA LEU A 304 23.34 -30.18 18.72
C LEU A 304 22.81 -30.82 17.42
N CYS A 305 22.87 -30.11 16.29
CA CYS A 305 22.42 -30.56 14.98
C CYS A 305 23.56 -31.07 14.10
N LEU A 306 24.78 -31.21 14.62
CA LEU A 306 25.90 -31.78 13.87
C LEU A 306 25.74 -33.30 13.78
N ASP A 307 25.60 -33.82 12.58
CA ASP A 307 25.54 -35.26 12.32
C ASP A 307 26.95 -35.85 12.42
N LEU A 308 27.18 -36.74 13.40
CA LEU A 308 28.46 -37.40 13.62
C LEU A 308 28.67 -38.63 12.72
N GLY A 309 27.74 -38.93 11.79
CA GLY A 309 27.96 -39.88 10.70
C GLY A 309 27.83 -41.36 11.09
N CYS A 310 26.77 -41.72 11.82
CA CYS A 310 26.40 -43.14 11.99
C CYS A 310 25.52 -43.58 10.81
N ASP A 311 26.15 -43.90 9.69
CA ASP A 311 25.51 -44.33 8.43
C ASP A 311 25.08 -45.82 8.41
N ASP A 312 25.14 -46.56 9.52
CA ASP A 312 24.82 -48.00 9.52
C ASP A 312 23.46 -48.29 10.20
N GLU A 313 22.50 -48.75 9.40
CA GLU A 313 21.09 -49.06 9.73
C GLU A 313 20.87 -50.22 10.75
N GLU A 314 21.87 -50.69 11.50
CA GLU A 314 21.71 -51.89 12.36
C GLU A 314 22.35 -51.85 13.76
N GLU A 315 22.88 -50.72 14.23
CA GLU A 315 23.29 -50.60 15.65
C GLU A 315 22.27 -49.79 16.46
N GLU A 316 21.69 -50.39 17.50
CA GLU A 316 20.95 -49.67 18.55
C GLU A 316 21.89 -48.62 19.18
N LEU A 317 21.82 -47.39 18.65
CA LEU A 317 22.55 -46.24 19.18
C LEU A 317 22.27 -46.10 20.69
N ASP A 318 23.33 -45.91 21.48
CA ASP A 318 23.25 -45.75 22.94
C ASP A 318 22.21 -44.69 23.32
N VAL A 319 21.40 -44.97 24.35
CA VAL A 319 20.40 -44.04 24.91
C VAL A 319 21.06 -42.70 25.30
N ASN A 320 22.34 -42.72 25.68
CA ASN A 320 23.10 -41.51 25.98
C ASN A 320 23.40 -40.66 24.72
N TYR A 321 23.62 -41.29 23.55
CA TYR A 321 23.89 -40.57 22.31
C TYR A 321 22.70 -39.71 21.85
N TYR A 322 21.48 -40.26 21.91
CA TYR A 322 20.25 -39.50 21.60
C TYR A 322 19.94 -38.37 22.59
N ARG A 323 20.56 -38.42 23.77
CA ARG A 323 20.41 -37.39 24.79
C ARG A 323 21.27 -36.16 24.49
N ASP A 324 22.43 -36.36 23.91
CA ASP A 324 23.40 -35.29 23.63
C ASP A 324 23.14 -34.57 22.30
N ILE A 325 22.33 -35.14 21.40
CA ILE A 325 21.96 -34.56 20.09
C ILE A 325 20.56 -33.91 20.10
N MET A 326 20.21 -33.20 19.02
CA MET A 326 18.85 -32.68 18.83
C MET A 326 17.80 -33.81 18.79
N ASN A 327 16.64 -33.60 19.41
CA ASN A 327 15.55 -34.58 19.45
C ASN A 327 14.17 -33.90 19.59
N VAL A 328 13.08 -34.67 19.58
CA VAL A 328 11.71 -34.14 19.61
C VAL A 328 11.41 -33.30 20.86
N SER A 329 11.88 -33.70 22.03
CA SER A 329 11.65 -32.96 23.28
C SER A 329 12.30 -31.57 23.24
N LYS A 330 13.53 -31.47 22.70
CA LYS A 330 14.22 -30.18 22.49
C LYS A 330 13.53 -29.31 21.44
N LEU A 331 13.10 -29.90 20.33
CA LEU A 331 12.33 -29.19 19.29
C LEU A 331 11.03 -28.61 19.85
N LEU A 332 10.29 -29.40 20.62
CA LEU A 332 9.09 -28.95 21.28
C LEU A 332 9.39 -27.77 22.20
N PHE A 333 10.39 -27.90 23.08
CA PHE A 333 10.77 -26.85 24.04
C PHE A 333 11.15 -25.52 23.37
N VAL A 334 11.86 -25.56 22.25
CA VAL A 334 12.36 -24.37 21.53
C VAL A 334 11.27 -23.69 20.68
N LEU A 335 10.18 -24.39 20.34
CA LEU A 335 9.12 -23.89 19.45
C LEU A 335 8.53 -22.51 19.82
N PRO A 336 8.24 -22.18 21.10
CA PRO A 336 7.70 -20.87 21.47
C PRO A 336 8.65 -19.73 21.11
N LEU A 337 9.95 -19.91 21.34
CA LEU A 337 10.98 -18.94 20.97
C LEU A 337 11.02 -18.75 19.44
N LEU A 338 11.01 -19.85 18.67
CA LEU A 338 10.98 -19.80 17.20
C LEU A 338 9.77 -19.03 16.68
N LYS A 339 8.57 -19.32 17.21
CA LYS A 339 7.33 -18.62 16.84
C LYS A 339 7.42 -17.12 17.12
N SER A 340 7.88 -16.76 18.31
CA SER A 340 8.00 -15.36 18.72
C SER A 340 8.95 -14.56 17.83
N VAL A 341 10.11 -15.13 17.46
CA VAL A 341 11.10 -14.44 16.61
C VAL A 341 10.61 -14.31 15.16
N VAL A 342 10.03 -15.36 14.57
CA VAL A 342 9.58 -15.36 13.17
C VAL A 342 8.40 -14.41 12.93
N TYR A 343 7.39 -14.46 13.79
CA TYR A 343 6.18 -13.63 13.65
C TYR A 343 6.39 -12.19 14.10
N SER A 344 7.45 -11.90 14.85
CA SER A 344 7.78 -10.55 15.26
C SER A 344 8.24 -9.70 14.06
N THR A 345 7.75 -8.45 14.04
CA THR A 345 8.21 -7.40 13.10
C THR A 345 9.44 -6.66 13.63
N LYS A 346 9.82 -6.87 14.90
CA LYS A 346 10.97 -6.23 15.55
C LYS A 346 12.30 -6.72 14.98
N TRP A 347 12.38 -8.00 14.61
CA TRP A 347 13.65 -8.65 14.31
C TRP A 347 14.04 -8.54 12.84
N PRO A 348 15.32 -8.23 12.54
CA PRO A 348 15.83 -8.12 11.17
C PRO A 348 15.88 -9.48 10.47
N SER A 349 16.02 -9.45 9.14
CA SER A 349 16.10 -10.67 8.32
C SER A 349 17.25 -11.60 8.73
N SER A 350 18.35 -11.08 9.27
CA SER A 350 19.47 -11.88 9.80
C SER A 350 19.07 -12.80 10.95
N MET A 351 18.24 -12.31 11.88
CA MET A 351 17.72 -13.11 13.00
C MET A 351 16.74 -14.17 12.52
N LYS A 352 15.87 -13.82 11.55
CA LYS A 352 14.97 -14.79 10.92
C LYS A 352 15.72 -15.86 10.14
N PHE A 353 16.82 -15.50 9.48
CA PHE A 353 17.71 -16.42 8.78
C PHE A 353 18.37 -17.41 9.74
N LEU A 354 18.81 -16.96 10.92
CA LEU A 354 19.36 -17.82 11.97
C LEU A 354 18.34 -18.87 12.42
N VAL A 355 17.11 -18.44 12.68
CA VAL A 355 15.98 -19.31 13.05
C VAL A 355 15.65 -20.33 11.96
N VAL A 356 15.54 -19.90 10.71
CA VAL A 356 15.21 -20.81 9.59
C VAL A 356 16.33 -21.84 9.37
N ASN A 357 17.60 -21.42 9.45
CA ASN A 357 18.72 -22.38 9.35
C ASN A 357 18.72 -23.38 10.51
N PHE A 358 18.44 -22.93 11.74
CA PHE A 358 18.26 -23.85 12.85
C PHE A 358 17.16 -24.88 12.56
N ILE A 359 15.98 -24.45 12.08
CA ILE A 359 14.89 -25.38 11.73
C ILE A 359 15.34 -26.37 10.64
N LYS A 360 16.03 -25.89 9.61
CA LYS A 360 16.61 -26.71 8.53
C LYS A 360 17.54 -27.79 9.06
N ASP A 361 18.43 -27.43 9.99
CA ASP A 361 19.42 -28.34 10.54
C ASP A 361 18.85 -29.26 11.63
N ALA A 362 17.83 -28.82 12.37
CA ALA A 362 17.24 -29.54 13.49
C ALA A 362 16.12 -30.52 13.08
N VAL A 363 15.33 -30.17 12.06
CA VAL A 363 14.19 -30.98 11.59
C VAL A 363 14.67 -31.87 10.44
N ARG A 364 15.38 -32.96 10.77
CA ARG A 364 15.89 -33.97 9.83
C ARG A 364 15.64 -35.38 10.32
N LYS A 365 15.53 -36.35 9.41
CA LYS A 365 15.32 -37.77 9.70
C LYS A 365 16.34 -38.40 10.65
N SER A 366 17.56 -37.88 10.70
CA SER A 366 18.65 -38.36 11.56
C SER A 366 18.37 -38.17 13.06
N PHE A 367 17.48 -37.24 13.44
CA PHE A 367 17.21 -36.88 14.83
C PHE A 367 15.83 -37.34 15.33
N ILE A 368 15.02 -37.95 14.45
CA ILE A 368 13.61 -38.27 14.72
C ILE A 368 13.40 -39.77 14.55
N LYS A 369 12.94 -40.45 15.61
CA LYS A 369 12.59 -41.86 15.56
C LYS A 369 11.23 -42.05 14.89
N LYS A 370 11.00 -43.23 14.29
CA LYS A 370 9.72 -43.57 13.64
C LYS A 370 8.53 -43.44 14.57
N ASP A 371 8.67 -43.90 15.82
CA ASP A 371 7.60 -43.88 16.82
C ASP A 371 7.25 -42.44 17.28
N ASP A 372 8.16 -41.49 17.09
CA ASP A 372 7.99 -40.10 17.55
C ASP A 372 7.43 -39.17 16.45
N ILE A 373 7.27 -39.63 15.19
CA ILE A 373 6.88 -38.78 14.04
C ILE A 373 5.58 -38.00 14.33
N GLY A 374 4.57 -38.67 14.90
CA GLY A 374 3.27 -38.06 15.21
C GLY A 374 3.32 -36.95 16.27
N THR A 375 4.46 -36.79 16.96
CA THR A 375 4.64 -35.85 18.06
C THR A 375 5.44 -34.61 17.66
N VAL A 376 6.10 -34.65 16.49
CA VAL A 376 6.85 -33.51 15.96
C VAL A 376 5.87 -32.43 15.49
N PRO A 377 6.06 -31.14 15.87
CA PRO A 377 5.16 -30.05 15.51
C PRO A 377 5.42 -29.56 14.06
N LEU A 378 5.33 -30.49 13.10
CA LEU A 378 5.62 -30.26 11.68
C LEU A 378 4.69 -29.22 11.06
N VAL A 379 3.42 -29.18 11.51
CA VAL A 379 2.44 -28.20 11.04
C VAL A 379 2.85 -26.79 11.46
N GLU A 380 3.21 -26.61 12.73
CA GLU A 380 3.64 -25.33 13.26
C GLU A 380 4.91 -24.84 12.58
N TYR A 381 5.89 -25.72 12.33
CA TYR A 381 7.07 -25.35 11.58
C TYR A 381 6.77 -25.00 10.13
N ALA A 382 5.91 -25.77 9.46
CA ALA A 382 5.50 -25.45 8.09
C ALA A 382 4.82 -24.08 8.01
N GLN A 383 3.92 -23.75 8.94
CA GLN A 383 3.27 -22.45 9.00
C GLN A 383 4.27 -21.30 9.20
N LEU A 384 5.27 -21.48 10.09
CA LEU A 384 6.33 -20.50 10.29
C LEU A 384 7.11 -20.23 9.00
N LEU A 385 7.54 -21.29 8.30
CA LEU A 385 8.32 -21.15 7.06
C LEU A 385 7.49 -20.56 5.92
N LEU A 386 6.24 -21.01 5.75
CA LEU A 386 5.31 -20.50 4.73
C LEU A 386 4.87 -19.05 4.99
N SER A 387 4.96 -18.56 6.24
CA SER A 387 4.73 -17.14 6.54
C SER A 387 5.80 -16.22 5.95
N LEU A 388 7.04 -16.71 5.80
CA LEU A 388 8.19 -15.95 5.30
C LEU A 388 8.30 -15.97 3.78
N ILE A 389 7.91 -17.07 3.13
CA ILE A 389 7.97 -17.22 1.66
C ILE A 389 7.11 -16.14 1.00
N GLY A 390 7.48 -15.65 -0.18
CA GLY A 390 6.69 -14.64 -0.90
C GLY A 390 6.77 -13.20 -0.38
N ASN A 391 7.51 -12.94 0.69
CA ASN A 391 7.93 -11.59 1.06
C ASN A 391 9.31 -11.28 0.45
N HIS A 392 9.41 -10.25 -0.40
CA HIS A 392 10.64 -9.89 -1.10
C HIS A 392 11.84 -9.62 -0.15
N GLU A 393 11.58 -9.13 1.07
CA GLU A 393 12.60 -8.86 2.08
C GLU A 393 13.34 -10.14 2.54
N PHE A 394 12.69 -11.29 2.43
CA PHE A 394 13.19 -12.59 2.92
C PHE A 394 13.60 -13.55 1.79
N SER A 395 13.72 -13.05 0.57
CA SER A 395 14.06 -13.86 -0.63
C SER A 395 15.33 -14.71 -0.46
N HIS A 396 16.35 -14.20 0.21
CA HIS A 396 17.61 -14.91 0.50
C HIS A 396 17.47 -16.11 1.45
N ILE A 397 16.32 -16.25 2.12
CA ILE A 397 16.04 -17.31 3.10
C ILE A 397 15.19 -18.44 2.48
N PHE A 398 14.60 -18.24 1.30
CA PHE A 398 13.63 -19.17 0.71
C PHE A 398 14.19 -20.57 0.46
N ASP A 399 15.46 -20.67 0.05
CA ASP A 399 16.10 -21.97 -0.17
C ASP A 399 16.17 -22.80 1.12
N ALA A 400 16.49 -22.16 2.25
CA ALA A 400 16.50 -22.81 3.55
C ALA A 400 15.08 -23.23 3.97
N CYS A 401 14.06 -22.38 3.75
CA CYS A 401 12.66 -22.75 3.98
C CYS A 401 12.23 -23.97 3.13
N ASN A 402 12.62 -24.00 1.86
CA ASN A 402 12.30 -25.09 0.93
C ASN A 402 12.94 -26.41 1.34
N GLU A 403 14.20 -26.35 1.78
CA GLU A 403 14.92 -27.51 2.28
C GLU A 403 14.30 -28.04 3.58
N SER A 404 13.99 -27.15 4.54
CA SER A 404 13.31 -27.52 5.78
C SER A 404 11.96 -28.20 5.53
N LEU A 405 11.10 -27.62 4.67
CA LEU A 405 9.81 -28.23 4.29
C LEU A 405 10.01 -29.59 3.61
N GLY A 406 11.07 -29.73 2.82
CA GLY A 406 11.50 -30.99 2.24
C GLY A 406 11.85 -32.04 3.29
N ASN A 407 12.66 -31.67 4.28
CA ASN A 407 13.06 -32.57 5.36
C ASN A 407 11.84 -33.03 6.18
N MET A 408 10.84 -32.16 6.39
CA MET A 408 9.59 -32.52 7.04
C MET A 408 8.79 -33.55 6.23
N ALA A 409 8.74 -33.41 4.91
CA ALA A 409 8.12 -34.40 4.04
C ALA A 409 8.85 -35.75 4.10
N ASP A 410 10.19 -35.73 4.14
CA ASP A 410 10.99 -36.95 4.28
C ASP A 410 10.75 -37.65 5.63
N ILE A 411 10.58 -36.89 6.73
CA ILE A 411 10.21 -37.45 8.05
C ILE A 411 8.83 -38.13 7.98
N ILE A 412 7.85 -37.52 7.33
CA ILE A 412 6.51 -38.10 7.18
C ILE A 412 6.55 -39.39 6.35
N GLU A 413 7.36 -39.43 5.30
CA GLU A 413 7.52 -40.62 4.44
C GLU A 413 8.20 -41.81 5.14
N MET A 414 8.86 -41.59 6.29
CA MET A 414 9.37 -42.68 7.14
C MET A 414 8.27 -43.37 7.97
N SER A 415 7.08 -42.76 8.09
CA SER A 415 5.97 -43.26 8.88
C SER A 415 5.29 -44.45 8.19
N ASP A 416 5.06 -45.52 8.94
CA ASP A 416 4.23 -46.64 8.48
C ASP A 416 2.72 -46.29 8.51
N GLU A 417 2.34 -45.21 9.21
CA GLU A 417 0.99 -44.68 9.28
C GLU A 417 0.79 -43.44 8.39
N PRO A 418 0.01 -43.54 7.30
CA PRO A 418 -0.20 -42.42 6.38
C PRO A 418 -1.06 -41.30 6.98
N THR A 419 -1.79 -41.57 8.06
CA THR A 419 -2.64 -40.61 8.77
C THR A 419 -1.84 -39.52 9.46
N ALA A 420 -0.58 -39.79 9.84
CA ALA A 420 0.32 -38.80 10.46
C ALA A 420 0.60 -37.60 9.55
N GLY A 421 0.63 -37.81 8.22
CA GLY A 421 0.86 -36.74 7.24
C GLY A 421 -0.36 -35.87 6.93
N VAL A 422 -1.56 -36.22 7.42
CA VAL A 422 -2.82 -35.55 7.04
C VAL A 422 -2.83 -34.05 7.40
N PRO A 423 -2.55 -33.66 8.65
CA PRO A 423 -2.53 -32.25 9.03
C PRO A 423 -1.48 -31.43 8.25
N PHE A 424 -0.36 -32.06 7.91
CA PHE A 424 0.74 -31.42 7.19
C PHE A 424 0.37 -31.08 5.74
N TYR A 425 -0.14 -32.05 4.96
CA TYR A 425 -0.54 -31.74 3.58
C TYR A 425 -1.74 -30.78 3.53
N GLN A 426 -2.67 -30.87 4.50
CA GLN A 426 -3.81 -29.93 4.60
C GLN A 426 -3.33 -28.48 4.77
N THR A 427 -2.27 -28.30 5.56
CA THR A 427 -1.60 -26.99 5.74
C THR A 427 -0.97 -26.48 4.45
N LEU A 428 -0.51 -27.35 3.55
CA LEU A 428 0.09 -26.94 2.27
C LEU A 428 -0.97 -26.59 1.22
N ILE A 429 -2.03 -27.41 1.09
CA ILE A 429 -3.06 -27.22 0.06
C ILE A 429 -3.92 -25.96 0.26
N GLN A 430 -4.01 -25.43 1.48
CA GLN A 430 -4.77 -24.21 1.77
C GLN A 430 -4.22 -22.96 1.05
N TYR A 431 -2.94 -22.97 0.67
CA TYR A 431 -2.30 -21.85 -0.02
C TYR A 431 -2.49 -21.89 -1.54
N LEU A 432 -2.88 -23.04 -2.10
CA LEU A 432 -3.03 -23.22 -3.55
C LEU A 432 -4.09 -22.32 -4.20
N PRO A 433 -5.27 -22.06 -3.61
CA PRO A 433 -6.30 -21.25 -4.27
C PRO A 433 -6.09 -19.74 -4.17
N ASP A 434 -5.47 -19.23 -3.10
CA ASP A 434 -5.56 -17.79 -2.75
C ASP A 434 -4.29 -17.21 -2.10
N ALA A 435 -3.14 -17.85 -2.24
CA ALA A 435 -1.90 -17.23 -1.79
C ALA A 435 -1.57 -16.01 -2.66
N LEU A 436 -1.29 -14.87 -1.99
CA LEU A 436 -0.90 -13.60 -2.63
C LEU A 436 0.36 -13.74 -3.51
N SER A 437 1.29 -14.62 -3.12
CA SER A 437 2.54 -14.88 -3.84
C SER A 437 2.51 -16.26 -4.50
N ASP A 438 2.93 -16.31 -5.76
CA ASP A 438 3.02 -17.56 -6.53
C ASP A 438 4.15 -18.46 -6.00
N GLU A 439 5.21 -17.89 -5.44
CA GLU A 439 6.30 -18.63 -4.80
C GLU A 439 5.79 -19.53 -3.68
N LYS A 440 4.87 -19.05 -2.83
CA LYS A 440 4.27 -19.88 -1.76
C LYS A 440 3.58 -21.13 -2.34
N ARG A 441 2.85 -20.96 -3.45
CA ARG A 441 2.09 -22.04 -4.12
C ARG A 441 3.04 -23.05 -4.75
N ILE A 442 4.10 -22.57 -5.39
CA ILE A 442 5.16 -23.39 -5.98
C ILE A 442 5.84 -24.23 -4.91
N VAL A 443 6.24 -23.63 -3.79
CA VAL A 443 6.89 -24.34 -2.67
C VAL A 443 5.96 -25.38 -2.05
N ALA A 444 4.68 -25.02 -1.86
CA ALA A 444 3.68 -25.97 -1.38
C ALA A 444 3.57 -27.19 -2.30
N LEU A 445 3.49 -27.00 -3.63
CA LEU A 445 3.45 -28.10 -4.59
C LEU A 445 4.75 -28.91 -4.63
N LYS A 446 5.93 -28.26 -4.59
CA LYS A 446 7.22 -28.97 -4.51
C LYS A 446 7.28 -29.85 -3.27
N THR A 447 6.80 -29.36 -2.13
CA THR A 447 6.74 -30.13 -0.88
C THR A 447 5.74 -31.28 -0.98
N LEU A 448 4.54 -31.05 -1.51
CA LEU A 448 3.53 -32.09 -1.74
C LEU A 448 4.03 -33.19 -2.69
N SER A 449 4.86 -32.86 -3.68
CA SER A 449 5.42 -33.84 -4.61
C SER A 449 6.36 -34.86 -3.94
N LYS A 450 6.91 -34.53 -2.76
CA LYS A 450 7.75 -35.44 -1.97
C LYS A 450 6.95 -36.44 -1.14
N LEU A 451 5.67 -36.17 -0.84
CA LEU A 451 4.79 -37.04 -0.04
C LEU A 451 4.22 -38.21 -0.85
N ARG A 452 5.07 -38.95 -1.57
CA ARG A 452 4.62 -39.94 -2.55
C ARG A 452 3.94 -41.15 -1.91
N CYS A 453 4.58 -41.80 -0.93
CA CYS A 453 4.03 -43.02 -0.31
C CYS A 453 2.79 -42.70 0.51
N THR A 454 2.84 -41.62 1.30
CA THR A 454 1.72 -41.17 2.13
C THR A 454 0.50 -40.85 1.27
N MET A 455 0.66 -40.01 0.24
CA MET A 455 -0.47 -39.63 -0.62
C MET A 455 -0.99 -40.79 -1.47
N THR A 456 -0.12 -41.67 -1.97
CA THR A 456 -0.55 -42.89 -2.69
C THR A 456 -1.42 -43.78 -1.80
N SER A 457 -1.06 -43.94 -0.52
CA SER A 457 -1.83 -44.72 0.44
C SER A 457 -3.20 -44.08 0.75
N LEU A 458 -3.23 -42.76 0.98
CA LEU A 458 -4.46 -42.01 1.27
C LEU A 458 -5.43 -41.97 0.07
N LEU A 459 -4.91 -41.85 -1.16
CA LEU A 459 -5.71 -41.89 -2.39
C LEU A 459 -6.35 -43.27 -2.59
N LYS A 460 -5.59 -44.36 -2.40
CA LYS A 460 -6.13 -45.74 -2.45
C LYS A 460 -7.22 -46.01 -1.42
N ARG A 461 -7.16 -45.34 -0.27
CA ARG A 461 -8.17 -45.43 0.80
C ARG A 461 -9.34 -44.44 0.63
N HIS A 462 -9.31 -43.58 -0.38
CA HIS A 462 -10.27 -42.48 -0.60
C HIS A 462 -10.39 -41.51 0.59
N GLN A 463 -9.29 -41.26 1.32
CA GLN A 463 -9.28 -40.46 2.55
C GLN A 463 -8.81 -39.00 2.37
N CYS A 464 -8.60 -38.52 1.13
CA CYS A 464 -8.07 -37.19 0.86
C CYS A 464 -8.80 -36.43 -0.29
N PRO A 465 -10.13 -36.26 -0.24
CA PRO A 465 -10.89 -35.61 -1.31
C PRO A 465 -10.49 -34.15 -1.54
N ASP A 466 -10.05 -33.44 -0.51
CA ASP A 466 -9.63 -32.04 -0.63
C ASP A 466 -8.28 -31.90 -1.34
N PHE A 467 -7.38 -32.88 -1.20
CA PHE A 467 -6.15 -32.94 -1.99
C PHE A 467 -6.46 -33.14 -3.47
N VAL A 468 -7.32 -34.10 -3.80
CA VAL A 468 -7.77 -34.34 -5.18
C VAL A 468 -8.34 -33.06 -5.79
N HIS A 469 -9.22 -32.38 -5.06
CA HIS A 469 -9.83 -31.12 -5.49
C HIS A 469 -8.77 -30.05 -5.79
N ARG A 470 -7.91 -29.72 -4.82
CA ARG A 470 -6.95 -28.62 -4.94
C ARG A 470 -5.88 -28.87 -6.00
N ILE A 471 -5.38 -30.11 -6.10
CA ILE A 471 -4.42 -30.47 -7.14
C ILE A 471 -5.08 -30.45 -8.52
N PHE A 472 -6.33 -30.92 -8.65
CA PHE A 472 -7.04 -30.88 -9.94
C PHE A 472 -7.20 -29.44 -10.47
N VAL A 473 -7.59 -28.49 -9.61
CA VAL A 473 -7.68 -27.06 -10.00
C VAL A 473 -6.30 -26.50 -10.37
N ALA A 474 -5.27 -26.79 -9.58
CA ALA A 474 -3.91 -26.27 -9.81
C ALA A 474 -3.30 -26.69 -11.16
N ARG A 475 -3.74 -27.80 -11.77
CA ARG A 475 -3.33 -28.21 -13.13
C ARG A 475 -3.73 -27.24 -14.22
N PHE A 476 -4.71 -26.38 -13.95
CA PHE A 476 -5.22 -25.40 -14.90
C PHE A 476 -4.80 -23.98 -14.56
N ASP A 477 -3.84 -23.81 -13.63
CA ASP A 477 -3.37 -22.51 -13.21
C ASP A 477 -2.76 -21.69 -14.36
N SER A 478 -2.93 -20.36 -14.29
CA SER A 478 -2.27 -19.43 -15.23
C SER A 478 -0.75 -19.42 -15.07
N THR A 479 -0.23 -19.78 -13.90
CA THR A 479 1.20 -19.83 -13.60
C THR A 479 1.80 -21.13 -14.11
N VAL A 480 2.74 -21.04 -15.05
CA VAL A 480 3.32 -22.19 -15.76
C VAL A 480 3.96 -23.21 -14.81
N GLU A 481 4.70 -22.76 -13.79
CA GLU A 481 5.37 -23.66 -12.84
C GLU A 481 4.37 -24.39 -11.92
N VAL A 482 3.35 -23.69 -11.42
CA VAL A 482 2.26 -24.28 -10.62
C VAL A 482 1.55 -25.37 -11.41
N LYS A 483 1.15 -25.05 -12.65
CA LYS A 483 0.53 -25.99 -13.58
C LYS A 483 1.40 -27.22 -13.83
N GLY A 484 2.69 -27.03 -14.14
CA GLY A 484 3.61 -28.12 -14.43
C GLY A 484 3.82 -29.07 -13.24
N LEU A 485 3.98 -28.52 -12.03
CA LEU A 485 4.11 -29.32 -10.81
C LEU A 485 2.81 -30.09 -10.48
N ALA A 486 1.65 -29.45 -10.62
CA ALA A 486 0.37 -30.11 -10.38
C ALA A 486 0.08 -31.23 -11.40
N GLU A 487 0.42 -31.02 -12.68
CA GLU A 487 0.34 -32.06 -13.72
C GLU A 487 1.26 -33.25 -13.42
N GLN A 488 2.48 -32.98 -12.95
CA GLN A 488 3.42 -34.01 -12.52
C GLN A 488 2.85 -34.82 -11.35
N ILE A 489 2.39 -34.16 -10.28
CA ILE A 489 1.79 -34.82 -9.10
C ILE A 489 0.60 -35.69 -9.51
N CYS A 490 -0.29 -35.19 -10.38
CA CYS A 490 -1.41 -35.98 -10.87
C CYS A 490 -1.00 -37.23 -11.64
N THR A 491 0.07 -37.13 -12.43
CA THR A 491 0.60 -38.25 -13.20
C THR A 491 1.28 -39.28 -12.30
N ASP A 492 2.12 -38.82 -11.37
CA ASP A 492 2.91 -39.66 -10.48
C ASP A 492 2.06 -40.42 -9.45
N LEU A 493 0.96 -39.80 -8.98
CA LEU A 493 0.05 -40.37 -7.99
C LEU A 493 -1.22 -41.00 -8.59
N ASN A 494 -1.42 -40.92 -9.90
CA ASN A 494 -2.64 -41.34 -10.61
C ASN A 494 -3.93 -40.80 -9.97
N VAL A 495 -4.01 -39.46 -9.85
CA VAL A 495 -5.15 -38.79 -9.21
C VAL A 495 -6.41 -38.91 -10.06
N GLU A 496 -7.43 -39.57 -9.52
CA GLU A 496 -8.76 -39.72 -10.13
C GLU A 496 -9.76 -38.73 -9.53
N VAL A 497 -10.56 -38.10 -10.39
CA VAL A 497 -11.63 -37.17 -10.00
C VAL A 497 -12.95 -37.91 -9.83
N ASN A 498 -13.86 -37.39 -8.99
CA ASN A 498 -15.19 -37.95 -8.75
C ASN A 498 -16.29 -36.91 -9.04
N VAL A 499 -17.55 -37.36 -9.12
CA VAL A 499 -18.71 -36.50 -9.47
C VAL A 499 -18.95 -35.38 -8.44
N GLU A 500 -18.65 -35.64 -7.17
CA GLU A 500 -18.82 -34.69 -6.05
C GLU A 500 -17.94 -33.43 -6.18
N LEU A 501 -16.95 -33.46 -7.07
CA LEU A 501 -16.04 -32.34 -7.31
C LEU A 501 -16.73 -31.12 -7.95
N CYS A 502 -17.82 -31.34 -8.71
CA CYS A 502 -18.51 -30.28 -9.46
C CYS A 502 -18.90 -29.09 -8.56
N GLU A 503 -19.50 -29.38 -7.40
CA GLU A 503 -19.94 -28.34 -6.48
C GLU A 503 -18.77 -27.57 -5.87
N LYS A 504 -17.69 -28.29 -5.51
CA LYS A 504 -16.49 -27.71 -4.91
C LYS A 504 -15.75 -26.78 -5.88
N LEU A 505 -15.69 -27.13 -7.17
CA LEU A 505 -15.09 -26.27 -8.21
C LEU A 505 -15.83 -24.93 -8.33
N LEU A 506 -17.17 -24.95 -8.22
CA LEU A 506 -17.98 -23.74 -8.28
C LEU A 506 -17.83 -22.88 -7.02
N ASP A 507 -17.57 -23.50 -5.87
CA ASP A 507 -17.29 -22.76 -4.62
C ASP A 507 -15.91 -22.08 -4.63
N ASP A 508 -14.98 -22.55 -5.47
CA ASP A 508 -13.63 -21.99 -5.63
C ASP A 508 -13.60 -20.69 -6.44
N VAL A 509 -14.68 -20.33 -7.14
CA VAL A 509 -14.81 -19.05 -7.88
C VAL A 509 -14.68 -17.83 -6.95
N LYS A 510 -14.88 -18.00 -5.65
CA LYS A 510 -14.65 -16.94 -4.64
C LYS A 510 -13.18 -16.51 -4.51
N PHE A 511 -12.24 -17.31 -5.00
CA PHE A 511 -10.80 -17.03 -4.90
C PHE A 511 -10.31 -16.29 -6.15
N GLU A 512 -10.00 -15.00 -6.01
CA GLU A 512 -9.66 -14.10 -7.13
C GLU A 512 -8.44 -14.55 -7.94
N LYS A 513 -7.50 -15.25 -7.30
CA LYS A 513 -6.27 -15.73 -7.97
C LYS A 513 -6.56 -16.78 -9.05
N ILE A 514 -7.62 -17.57 -8.89
CA ILE A 514 -7.91 -18.76 -9.72
C ILE A 514 -9.26 -18.69 -10.46
N ASN A 515 -10.13 -17.74 -10.11
CA ASN A 515 -11.52 -17.71 -10.57
C ASN A 515 -11.70 -17.41 -12.07
N LEU A 516 -10.78 -16.68 -12.71
CA LEU A 516 -10.88 -16.33 -14.13
C LEU A 516 -10.26 -17.36 -15.09
N THR A 517 -9.34 -18.18 -14.59
CA THR A 517 -8.51 -19.05 -15.43
C THR A 517 -8.61 -20.51 -15.02
N ALA A 518 -8.11 -20.85 -13.83
CA ALA A 518 -7.99 -22.24 -13.39
C ALA A 518 -9.35 -22.90 -13.16
N VAL A 519 -10.28 -22.21 -12.50
CA VAL A 519 -11.61 -22.77 -12.21
C VAL A 519 -12.43 -23.02 -13.49
N PRO A 520 -12.57 -22.05 -14.43
CA PRO A 520 -13.27 -22.30 -15.69
C PRO A 520 -12.68 -23.43 -16.53
N GLU A 521 -11.35 -23.51 -16.64
CA GLU A 521 -10.68 -24.58 -17.40
C GLU A 521 -10.78 -25.94 -16.68
N ALA A 522 -10.69 -25.98 -15.34
CA ALA A 522 -10.92 -27.18 -14.55
C ALA A 522 -12.36 -27.69 -14.70
N LEU A 523 -13.35 -26.79 -14.65
CA LEU A 523 -14.76 -27.14 -14.85
C LEU A 523 -15.01 -27.69 -16.27
N LYS A 524 -14.40 -27.07 -17.28
CA LYS A 524 -14.42 -27.57 -18.67
C LYS A 524 -13.81 -28.97 -18.80
N ALA A 525 -12.67 -29.22 -18.18
CA ALA A 525 -12.05 -30.54 -18.18
C ALA A 525 -12.93 -31.57 -17.43
N PHE A 526 -13.55 -31.18 -16.32
CA PHE A 526 -14.45 -32.01 -15.53
C PHE A 526 -15.70 -32.41 -16.33
N ILE A 527 -16.39 -31.47 -16.96
CA ILE A 527 -17.60 -31.73 -17.77
C ILE A 527 -17.29 -32.58 -19.01
N THR A 528 -16.06 -32.53 -19.52
CA THR A 528 -15.62 -33.42 -20.60
C THR A 528 -15.64 -34.89 -20.15
N VAL A 529 -15.29 -35.17 -18.89
CA VAL A 529 -15.28 -36.52 -18.30
C VAL A 529 -16.67 -36.92 -17.79
N TYR A 530 -17.42 -35.98 -17.21
CA TYR A 530 -18.77 -36.20 -16.67
C TYR A 530 -19.84 -35.31 -17.35
N PRO A 531 -20.22 -35.58 -18.61
CA PRO A 531 -21.18 -34.74 -19.34
C PRO A 531 -22.57 -34.63 -18.69
N ASN A 532 -22.95 -35.61 -17.85
CA ASN A 532 -24.25 -35.63 -17.18
C ASN A 532 -24.37 -34.53 -16.11
N GLU A 533 -23.25 -34.03 -15.58
CA GLU A 533 -23.24 -32.97 -14.56
C GLU A 533 -23.41 -31.56 -15.13
N MET A 534 -23.51 -31.42 -16.46
CA MET A 534 -23.65 -30.11 -17.12
C MET A 534 -24.86 -29.33 -16.60
N ASN A 535 -26.03 -29.96 -16.51
CA ASN A 535 -27.24 -29.29 -16.05
C ASN A 535 -27.14 -28.87 -14.58
N THR A 536 -26.57 -29.74 -13.73
CA THR A 536 -26.29 -29.42 -12.33
C THR A 536 -25.39 -28.19 -12.21
N ALA A 537 -24.30 -28.14 -12.99
CA ALA A 537 -23.37 -27.02 -13.01
C ALA A 537 -24.03 -25.72 -13.48
N LEU A 538 -24.82 -25.75 -14.56
CA LEU A 538 -25.50 -24.57 -15.10
C LEU A 538 -26.55 -24.00 -14.12
N ILE A 539 -27.31 -24.87 -13.45
CA ILE A 539 -28.29 -24.45 -12.43
C ILE A 539 -27.56 -23.79 -11.25
N LYS A 540 -26.50 -24.43 -10.72
CA LYS A 540 -25.74 -23.86 -9.61
C LYS A 540 -25.09 -22.53 -10.01
N LEU A 541 -24.46 -22.45 -11.18
CA LEU A 541 -23.87 -21.22 -11.72
C LEU A 541 -24.88 -20.07 -11.81
N LYS A 542 -26.10 -20.35 -12.26
CA LYS A 542 -27.16 -19.34 -12.30
C LYS A 542 -27.46 -18.79 -10.90
N THR A 543 -27.71 -19.69 -9.96
CA THR A 543 -28.06 -19.33 -8.58
C THR A 543 -26.96 -18.49 -7.93
N VAL A 544 -25.70 -18.92 -8.01
CA VAL A 544 -24.58 -18.18 -7.38
C VAL A 544 -24.27 -16.86 -8.09
N TYR A 545 -24.49 -16.77 -9.41
CA TYR A 545 -24.36 -15.51 -10.15
C TYR A 545 -25.43 -14.49 -9.72
N GLU A 546 -26.68 -14.93 -9.52
CA GLU A 546 -27.76 -14.08 -9.01
C GLU A 546 -27.51 -13.64 -7.55
N GLU A 547 -27.02 -14.55 -6.69
CA GLU A 547 -26.70 -14.25 -5.29
C GLU A 547 -25.60 -13.19 -5.14
N THR A 548 -24.58 -13.25 -6.01
CA THR A 548 -23.44 -12.32 -6.01
C THR A 548 -23.75 -10.94 -6.60
N LYS A 549 -24.96 -10.71 -7.14
CA LYS A 549 -25.45 -9.35 -7.45
C LYS A 549 -25.76 -8.54 -6.19
N LYS A 550 -25.98 -9.19 -5.05
CA LYS A 550 -26.20 -8.51 -3.77
C LYS A 550 -24.82 -8.09 -3.20
N PRO A 551 -24.63 -6.81 -2.84
CA PRO A 551 -23.41 -6.37 -2.16
C PRO A 551 -23.17 -7.16 -0.86
N SER A 552 -21.92 -7.53 -0.57
CA SER A 552 -21.56 -8.25 0.66
C SER A 552 -20.83 -7.34 1.66
N GLY A 553 -20.90 -7.69 2.95
CA GLY A 553 -20.10 -7.03 4.01
C GLY A 553 -20.67 -5.74 4.60
N GLY A 554 -21.95 -5.42 4.38
CA GLY A 554 -22.58 -4.24 4.99
C GLY A 554 -22.89 -4.43 6.47
N GLU A 555 -22.20 -3.71 7.36
CA GLU A 555 -22.50 -3.68 8.80
C GLU A 555 -23.02 -2.32 9.22
N VAL A 556 -24.04 -2.29 10.07
CA VAL A 556 -24.61 -1.06 10.65
C VAL A 556 -24.52 -1.09 12.17
N ASP A 557 -24.19 0.04 12.78
CA ASP A 557 -24.17 0.19 14.22
C ASP A 557 -25.59 0.14 14.82
N GLN A 558 -25.67 0.12 16.16
CA GLN A 558 -26.95 0.11 16.89
C GLN A 558 -27.81 1.37 16.65
N LEU A 559 -27.27 2.40 15.99
CA LEU A 559 -27.94 3.65 15.62
C LEU A 559 -28.26 3.71 14.12
N GLY A 560 -28.04 2.63 13.37
CA GLY A 560 -28.34 2.50 11.94
C GLY A 560 -27.34 3.17 11.01
N ARG A 561 -26.12 3.48 11.48
CA ARG A 561 -25.04 4.06 10.68
C ARG A 561 -24.12 2.98 10.16
N LEU A 562 -23.73 3.07 8.88
CA LEU A 562 -22.81 2.12 8.23
C LEU A 562 -21.43 2.14 8.90
N ILE A 563 -20.99 0.98 9.39
CA ILE A 563 -19.64 0.71 9.91
C ILE A 563 -18.76 0.18 8.77
N ILE A 564 -19.27 -0.80 8.02
CA ILE A 564 -18.58 -1.39 6.87
C ILE A 564 -19.45 -1.15 5.64
N VAL A 565 -18.85 -0.57 4.59
CA VAL A 565 -19.54 -0.29 3.34
C VAL A 565 -19.75 -1.60 2.58
N PRO A 566 -20.99 -1.93 2.16
CA PRO A 566 -21.23 -3.09 1.32
C PRO A 566 -20.40 -3.00 0.04
N LYS A 567 -19.57 -4.02 -0.23
CA LYS A 567 -18.72 -4.08 -1.42
C LYS A 567 -19.44 -4.87 -2.50
N ASP A 568 -19.38 -4.38 -3.74
CA ASP A 568 -19.85 -5.15 -4.89
C ASP A 568 -18.92 -6.35 -5.14
N GLN A 569 -19.51 -7.47 -5.55
CA GLN A 569 -18.82 -8.74 -5.78
C GLN A 569 -18.55 -8.99 -7.27
N SER A 570 -18.23 -7.94 -8.03
CA SER A 570 -18.04 -8.00 -9.49
C SER A 570 -16.94 -8.99 -9.92
N SER A 571 -15.83 -9.06 -9.18
CA SER A 571 -14.74 -10.02 -9.41
C SER A 571 -15.22 -11.48 -9.37
N THR A 572 -16.00 -11.84 -8.35
CA THR A 572 -16.58 -13.19 -8.22
C THR A 572 -17.63 -13.45 -9.32
N ARG A 573 -18.47 -12.46 -9.65
CA ARG A 573 -19.42 -12.55 -10.77
C ARG A 573 -18.72 -12.81 -12.10
N LEU A 574 -17.59 -12.15 -12.34
CA LEU A 574 -16.80 -12.35 -13.55
C LEU A 574 -16.23 -13.77 -13.64
N GLY A 575 -15.81 -14.35 -12.51
CA GLY A 575 -15.41 -15.75 -12.43
C GLY A 575 -16.53 -16.71 -12.83
N TYR A 576 -17.76 -16.50 -12.32
CA TYR A 576 -18.93 -17.29 -12.72
C TYR A 576 -19.31 -17.08 -14.20
N ALA A 577 -19.21 -15.85 -14.71
CA ALA A 577 -19.41 -15.55 -16.13
C ALA A 577 -18.38 -16.27 -17.02
N SER A 578 -17.13 -16.36 -16.56
CA SER A 578 -16.06 -17.09 -17.23
C SER A 578 -16.33 -18.61 -17.26
N CYS A 579 -16.92 -19.16 -16.19
CA CYS A 579 -17.41 -20.55 -16.21
C CYS A 579 -18.51 -20.78 -17.26
N PHE A 580 -19.49 -19.86 -17.39
CA PHE A 580 -20.50 -19.96 -18.46
C PHE A 580 -19.87 -19.96 -19.86
N LEU A 581 -18.89 -19.09 -20.10
CA LEU A 581 -18.15 -19.04 -21.36
C LEU A 581 -17.41 -20.35 -21.65
N ALA A 582 -16.73 -20.93 -20.66
CA ALA A 582 -16.04 -22.20 -20.79
C ALA A 582 -16.99 -23.37 -21.12
N LEU A 583 -18.20 -23.36 -20.55
CA LEU A 583 -19.23 -24.38 -20.78
C LEU A 583 -19.98 -24.22 -22.12
N ALA A 584 -20.03 -23.01 -22.69
CA ALA A 584 -20.76 -22.71 -23.93
C ALA A 584 -20.38 -23.63 -25.11
N GLN A 585 -19.15 -24.16 -25.14
CA GLN A 585 -18.69 -25.07 -26.19
C GLN A 585 -19.19 -26.52 -26.05
N PHE A 586 -19.81 -26.90 -24.94
CA PHE A 586 -20.34 -28.26 -24.75
C PHE A 586 -21.87 -28.30 -24.86
N VAL A 587 -22.50 -27.13 -24.94
CA VAL A 587 -23.94 -26.97 -25.15
C VAL A 587 -24.35 -27.74 -26.41
N ARG A 588 -25.35 -28.62 -26.27
CA ARG A 588 -25.93 -29.38 -27.38
C ARG A 588 -27.01 -28.54 -28.05
N ARG A 589 -27.33 -28.88 -29.31
CA ARG A 589 -28.33 -28.18 -30.11
C ARG A 589 -29.69 -28.02 -29.38
N GLU A 590 -30.15 -29.08 -28.73
CA GLU A 590 -31.44 -29.11 -28.03
C GLU A 590 -31.46 -28.24 -26.76
N GLU A 591 -30.29 -28.03 -26.15
CA GLU A 591 -30.10 -27.29 -24.91
C GLU A 591 -29.73 -25.81 -25.16
N ALA A 592 -29.44 -25.44 -26.40
CA ALA A 592 -28.89 -24.13 -26.75
C ALA A 592 -29.83 -22.96 -26.42
N LEU A 593 -31.15 -23.14 -26.63
CA LEU A 593 -32.13 -22.13 -26.23
C LEU A 593 -32.22 -22.01 -24.71
N HIS A 594 -32.18 -23.15 -24.00
CA HIS A 594 -32.20 -23.14 -22.55
C HIS A 594 -30.97 -22.42 -21.99
N PHE A 595 -29.78 -22.70 -22.52
CA PHE A 595 -28.54 -22.04 -22.14
C PHE A 595 -28.60 -20.51 -22.35
N ILE A 596 -29.04 -20.06 -23.54
CA ILE A 596 -29.21 -18.62 -23.83
C ILE A 596 -30.23 -17.99 -22.88
N SER A 597 -31.36 -18.66 -22.63
CA SER A 597 -32.41 -18.17 -21.72
C SER A 597 -31.95 -18.05 -20.27
N LEU A 598 -30.91 -18.80 -19.89
CA LEU A 598 -30.37 -18.83 -18.53
C LEU A 598 -29.42 -17.67 -18.27
N ILE A 599 -28.63 -17.26 -19.26
CA ILE A 599 -27.56 -16.25 -19.09
C ILE A 599 -27.95 -14.84 -19.55
N VAL A 600 -28.84 -14.72 -20.54
CA VAL A 600 -29.12 -13.43 -21.21
C VAL A 600 -29.81 -12.40 -20.31
N PRO A 601 -30.93 -12.72 -19.62
CA PRO A 601 -31.67 -11.70 -18.86
C PRO A 601 -30.81 -11.07 -17.75
N ASP A 602 -30.08 -11.91 -17.03
CA ASP A 602 -29.31 -11.48 -15.87
C ASP A 602 -27.92 -10.96 -16.21
N GLY A 603 -27.25 -11.57 -17.18
CA GLY A 603 -25.85 -11.26 -17.47
C GLY A 603 -25.64 -10.09 -18.42
N LEU A 604 -26.59 -9.80 -19.32
CA LEU A 604 -26.50 -8.60 -20.16
C LEU A 604 -26.84 -7.31 -19.39
N CYS A 605 -27.58 -7.40 -18.30
CA CYS A 605 -27.90 -6.28 -17.40
C CYS A 605 -26.89 -6.12 -16.25
N ASP A 606 -25.78 -6.85 -16.22
CA ASP A 606 -24.85 -6.74 -15.09
C ASP A 606 -24.30 -5.31 -15.00
N ALA A 607 -24.13 -4.80 -13.78
CA ALA A 607 -23.57 -3.47 -13.55
C ALA A 607 -22.11 -3.38 -14.04
N ASP A 608 -21.35 -4.46 -13.92
CA ASP A 608 -19.96 -4.54 -14.34
C ASP A 608 -19.82 -4.87 -15.83
N SER A 609 -18.98 -4.10 -16.54
CA SER A 609 -18.81 -4.24 -18.00
C SER A 609 -18.10 -5.53 -18.40
N GLU A 610 -17.19 -6.03 -17.57
CA GLU A 610 -16.46 -7.27 -17.88
C GLU A 610 -17.37 -8.49 -17.74
N CYS A 611 -18.23 -8.51 -16.71
CA CYS A 611 -19.27 -9.52 -16.54
C CYS A 611 -20.19 -9.59 -17.77
N ARG A 612 -20.66 -8.43 -18.24
CA ARG A 612 -21.48 -8.35 -19.47
C ARG A 612 -20.76 -8.91 -20.68
N ALA A 613 -19.49 -8.53 -20.88
CA ALA A 613 -18.70 -9.01 -22.01
C ALA A 613 -18.55 -10.53 -22.00
N ALA A 614 -18.21 -11.14 -20.85
CA ALA A 614 -18.08 -12.59 -20.72
C ALA A 614 -19.37 -13.34 -21.06
N ILE A 615 -20.53 -12.84 -20.62
CA ILE A 615 -21.85 -13.41 -20.95
C ILE A 615 -22.19 -13.23 -22.42
N ILE A 616 -21.94 -12.05 -23.01
CA ILE A 616 -22.10 -11.82 -24.46
C ILE A 616 -21.27 -12.84 -25.24
N HIS A 617 -20.02 -13.09 -24.83
CA HIS A 617 -19.17 -14.09 -25.49
C HIS A 617 -19.73 -15.51 -25.38
N ALA A 618 -20.26 -15.89 -24.21
CA ALA A 618 -20.86 -17.20 -24.01
C ALA A 618 -22.09 -17.37 -24.92
N ALA A 619 -22.97 -16.36 -24.97
CA ALA A 619 -24.17 -16.35 -25.81
C ALA A 619 -23.82 -16.32 -27.31
N SER A 620 -22.91 -15.45 -27.75
CA SER A 620 -22.44 -15.40 -29.15
C SER A 620 -21.81 -16.72 -29.57
N ARG A 621 -21.12 -17.45 -28.68
CA ARG A 621 -20.56 -18.77 -29.01
C ARG A 621 -21.63 -19.81 -29.24
N ALA A 622 -22.70 -19.81 -28.45
CA ALA A 622 -23.87 -20.67 -28.67
C ALA A 622 -24.60 -20.30 -29.98
N ILE A 623 -24.82 -19.00 -30.22
CA ILE A 623 -25.47 -18.49 -31.44
C ILE A 623 -24.67 -18.83 -32.69
N ASN A 624 -23.36 -18.57 -32.73
CA ASN A 624 -22.54 -18.88 -33.92
C ASN A 624 -22.54 -20.36 -34.28
N ARG A 625 -22.81 -21.26 -33.32
CA ARG A 625 -22.79 -22.70 -33.54
C ARG A 625 -24.14 -23.28 -33.96
N PHE A 626 -25.24 -22.67 -33.50
CA PHE A 626 -26.59 -23.21 -33.68
C PHE A 626 -27.58 -22.20 -34.30
N GLY A 627 -27.14 -20.99 -34.64
CA GLY A 627 -27.99 -19.87 -35.08
C GLY A 627 -28.79 -20.16 -36.34
N GLU A 628 -28.12 -20.64 -37.39
CA GLU A 628 -28.76 -21.04 -38.65
C GLU A 628 -29.84 -22.11 -38.43
N VAL A 629 -29.55 -23.07 -37.57
CA VAL A 629 -30.35 -24.29 -37.39
C VAL A 629 -31.52 -24.10 -36.41
N ASN A 630 -31.38 -23.20 -35.43
CA ASN A 630 -32.37 -22.88 -34.41
C ASN A 630 -32.98 -21.48 -34.64
N MET A 631 -33.00 -21.00 -35.89
CA MET A 631 -33.47 -19.65 -36.23
C MET A 631 -34.91 -19.38 -35.77
N ASN A 632 -35.78 -20.39 -35.88
CA ASN A 632 -37.19 -20.27 -35.51
C ASN A 632 -37.40 -20.15 -33.99
N ASP A 633 -36.37 -20.43 -33.18
CA ASP A 633 -36.44 -20.38 -31.73
C ASP A 633 -35.65 -19.18 -31.15
N PHE A 634 -34.44 -18.93 -31.65
CA PHE A 634 -33.59 -17.83 -31.17
C PHE A 634 -34.11 -16.44 -31.55
N LEU A 635 -34.56 -16.27 -32.80
CA LEU A 635 -35.00 -14.96 -33.26
C LEU A 635 -36.24 -14.47 -32.51
N PRO A 636 -37.33 -15.28 -32.36
CA PRO A 636 -38.48 -14.84 -31.59
C PRO A 636 -38.17 -14.60 -30.11
N TYR A 637 -37.23 -15.35 -29.53
CA TYR A 637 -36.79 -15.13 -28.16
C TYR A 637 -36.06 -13.78 -28.00
N LEU A 638 -35.03 -13.51 -28.81
CA LEU A 638 -34.28 -12.25 -28.74
C LEU A 638 -35.14 -11.03 -29.09
N GLU A 639 -36.09 -11.18 -30.03
CA GLU A 639 -37.08 -10.14 -30.36
C GLU A 639 -38.00 -9.86 -29.18
N LYS A 640 -38.55 -10.91 -28.54
CA LYS A 640 -39.41 -10.77 -27.35
C LYS A 640 -38.67 -10.07 -26.21
N GLU A 641 -37.43 -10.45 -25.94
CA GLU A 641 -36.63 -9.82 -24.88
C GLU A 641 -36.30 -8.36 -25.22
N CYS A 642 -36.11 -8.01 -26.50
CA CYS A 642 -35.86 -6.64 -26.94
C CYS A 642 -37.13 -5.77 -26.95
N ASP A 643 -38.29 -6.36 -27.27
CA ASP A 643 -39.60 -5.69 -27.29
C ASP A 643 -40.17 -5.46 -25.88
N ALA A 644 -39.73 -6.25 -24.90
CA ALA A 644 -40.13 -6.10 -23.50
C ALA A 644 -39.49 -4.89 -22.80
N LEU A 645 -38.53 -4.20 -23.45
CA LEU A 645 -37.73 -3.14 -22.84
C LEU A 645 -38.34 -1.75 -23.07
N SER A 646 -38.40 -0.96 -22.01
CA SER A 646 -38.79 0.46 -22.08
C SER A 646 -37.67 1.32 -22.67
N GLU A 647 -37.97 2.57 -23.02
CA GLU A 647 -36.97 3.55 -23.49
C GLU A 647 -36.12 4.15 -22.36
N ASP A 648 -36.27 3.68 -21.12
CA ASP A 648 -35.58 4.21 -19.94
C ASP A 648 -34.09 3.88 -19.94
N ALA A 649 -33.28 4.76 -19.35
CA ALA A 649 -31.81 4.64 -19.28
C ALA A 649 -31.31 3.36 -18.58
N GLU A 650 -32.11 2.78 -17.67
CA GLU A 650 -31.78 1.52 -16.98
C GLU A 650 -31.73 0.32 -17.94
N HIS A 651 -32.48 0.36 -19.06
CA HIS A 651 -32.52 -0.71 -20.04
C HIS A 651 -31.57 -0.49 -21.22
N ASP A 652 -30.81 0.62 -21.27
CA ASP A 652 -29.87 0.92 -22.35
C ASP A 652 -28.82 -0.18 -22.51
N VAL A 653 -28.23 -0.61 -21.40
CA VAL A 653 -27.16 -1.61 -21.37
C VAL A 653 -27.65 -2.98 -21.85
N LEU A 654 -28.86 -3.37 -21.47
CA LEU A 654 -29.47 -4.62 -21.94
C LEU A 654 -29.79 -4.54 -23.44
N ARG A 655 -30.34 -3.41 -23.91
CA ARG A 655 -30.63 -3.18 -25.33
C ARG A 655 -29.36 -3.29 -26.17
N GLU A 656 -28.26 -2.72 -25.71
CA GLU A 656 -26.95 -2.82 -26.38
C GLU A 656 -26.48 -4.27 -26.49
N GLY A 657 -26.50 -5.03 -25.38
CA GLY A 657 -26.13 -6.44 -25.38
C GLY A 657 -26.99 -7.29 -26.33
N LEU A 658 -28.31 -7.09 -26.31
CA LEU A 658 -29.23 -7.79 -27.21
C LEU A 658 -28.99 -7.42 -28.69
N VAL A 659 -28.65 -6.17 -28.98
CA VAL A 659 -28.31 -5.73 -30.35
C VAL A 659 -27.02 -6.39 -30.84
N VAL A 660 -26.01 -6.57 -29.99
CA VAL A 660 -24.80 -7.33 -30.34
C VAL A 660 -25.14 -8.79 -30.66
N LEU A 661 -26.01 -9.43 -29.87
CA LEU A 661 -26.45 -10.81 -30.14
C LEU A 661 -27.28 -10.91 -31.44
N LEU A 662 -28.19 -9.96 -31.69
CA LEU A 662 -28.94 -9.87 -32.95
C LEU A 662 -28.05 -9.63 -34.16
N GLY A 663 -27.01 -8.79 -34.02
CA GLY A 663 -26.00 -8.57 -35.06
C GLY A 663 -25.16 -9.83 -35.32
N THR A 664 -24.78 -10.55 -34.26
CA THR A 664 -24.09 -11.86 -34.37
C THR A 664 -24.96 -12.86 -35.14
N PHE A 665 -26.25 -12.91 -34.82
CA PHE A 665 -27.23 -13.75 -35.47
C PHE A 665 -27.49 -13.34 -36.94
N ALA A 666 -27.41 -12.04 -37.26
CA ALA A 666 -27.68 -11.52 -38.60
C ALA A 666 -26.66 -11.94 -39.67
N LYS A 667 -25.47 -12.39 -39.26
CA LYS A 667 -24.45 -12.95 -40.16
C LYS A 667 -24.95 -14.17 -40.93
N ASP A 668 -25.86 -14.94 -40.34
CA ASP A 668 -26.34 -16.22 -40.87
C ASP A 668 -27.72 -16.09 -41.58
N LEU A 669 -28.21 -14.87 -41.81
CA LEU A 669 -29.49 -14.60 -42.49
C LEU A 669 -29.32 -14.48 -44.02
N ASP A 670 -30.19 -15.13 -44.79
CA ASP A 670 -30.23 -15.04 -46.25
C ASP A 670 -30.56 -13.63 -46.78
N GLU A 671 -29.92 -13.26 -47.91
CA GLU A 671 -29.99 -11.93 -48.56
C GLU A 671 -31.40 -11.44 -48.95
N GLY A 672 -32.42 -12.31 -48.94
CA GLY A 672 -33.79 -12.02 -49.33
C GLY A 672 -34.81 -11.97 -48.18
N ASN A 673 -34.39 -12.12 -46.92
CA ASN A 673 -35.33 -12.22 -45.80
C ASN A 673 -35.96 -10.85 -45.46
N PRO A 674 -37.29 -10.67 -45.55
CA PRO A 674 -37.95 -9.40 -45.22
C PRO A 674 -37.78 -8.96 -43.76
N LYS A 675 -37.47 -9.89 -42.84
CA LYS A 675 -37.14 -9.58 -41.44
C LYS A 675 -35.77 -8.90 -41.30
N MET A 676 -34.86 -9.08 -42.26
CA MET A 676 -33.54 -8.45 -42.25
C MET A 676 -33.65 -6.93 -42.31
N THR A 677 -34.54 -6.40 -43.15
CA THR A 677 -34.81 -4.95 -43.28
C THR A 677 -35.32 -4.32 -41.98
N GLN A 678 -36.10 -5.06 -41.19
CA GLN A 678 -36.58 -4.62 -39.87
C GLN A 678 -35.45 -4.63 -38.83
N ILE A 679 -34.63 -5.69 -38.80
CA ILE A 679 -33.44 -5.79 -37.95
C ILE A 679 -32.45 -4.65 -38.28
N PHE A 680 -32.26 -4.31 -39.56
CA PHE A 680 -31.39 -3.23 -40.01
C PHE A 680 -31.89 -1.83 -39.67
N ALA A 681 -33.19 -1.56 -39.80
CA ALA A 681 -33.76 -0.28 -39.40
C ALA A 681 -33.59 -0.04 -37.89
N ARG A 682 -33.73 -1.12 -37.09
CA ARG A 682 -33.54 -1.10 -35.64
C ARG A 682 -32.07 -0.96 -35.25
N LEU A 683 -31.16 -1.67 -35.92
CA LEU A 683 -29.70 -1.48 -35.79
C LEU A 683 -29.31 -0.03 -36.06
N ILE A 684 -29.79 0.59 -37.15
CA ILE A 684 -29.48 2.00 -37.48
C ILE A 684 -30.06 2.98 -36.46
N ALA A 685 -31.29 2.77 -35.99
CA ALA A 685 -31.86 3.60 -34.92
C ALA A 685 -31.01 3.54 -33.64
N THR A 686 -30.51 2.34 -33.28
CA THR A 686 -29.60 2.12 -32.16
C THR A 686 -28.14 2.51 -32.48
N LEU A 687 -27.76 2.76 -33.74
CA LEU A 687 -26.41 3.22 -34.12
C LEU A 687 -26.22 4.75 -33.98
N SER A 688 -27.31 5.52 -33.88
CA SER A 688 -27.28 7.00 -33.94
C SER A 688 -26.77 7.69 -32.67
N THR A 689 -26.64 7.00 -31.53
CA THR A 689 -26.25 7.65 -30.26
C THR A 689 -25.45 6.74 -29.30
N PRO A 690 -25.65 5.41 -29.25
CA PRO A 690 -24.76 4.49 -28.48
C PRO A 690 -23.66 3.71 -29.24
N SER A 691 -23.73 3.49 -30.56
CA SER A 691 -22.86 2.49 -31.23
C SER A 691 -21.43 2.89 -31.57
N GLN A 692 -21.07 4.16 -31.40
CA GLN A 692 -19.66 4.58 -31.48
C GLN A 692 -18.82 3.75 -30.48
N GLN A 693 -19.42 3.33 -29.35
CA GLN A 693 -18.81 2.44 -28.37
C GLN A 693 -18.54 1.03 -28.91
N ALA A 694 -19.42 0.45 -29.74
CA ALA A 694 -19.19 -0.89 -30.32
C ALA A 694 -18.05 -0.91 -31.35
N LEU A 695 -17.84 0.20 -32.08
CA LEU A 695 -16.66 0.38 -32.95
C LEU A 695 -15.38 0.69 -32.14
N ALA A 696 -15.53 1.22 -30.92
CA ALA A 696 -14.45 1.52 -29.98
C ALA A 696 -14.10 0.36 -29.02
N ASP A 697 -14.92 -0.69 -28.99
CA ASP A 697 -14.93 -1.77 -27.98
C ASP A 697 -13.52 -2.34 -27.74
N GLY A 698 -13.20 -2.75 -26.51
CA GLY A 698 -11.89 -3.34 -26.18
C GLY A 698 -11.61 -4.63 -26.95
N ASN A 699 -12.64 -5.40 -27.29
CA ASN A 699 -12.55 -6.68 -27.95
C ASN A 699 -12.50 -6.55 -29.49
N GLU A 700 -11.45 -7.13 -30.09
CA GLU A 700 -11.24 -7.11 -31.53
C GLU A 700 -12.36 -7.76 -32.35
N TYR A 701 -12.98 -8.82 -31.83
CA TYR A 701 -14.06 -9.53 -32.53
C TYR A 701 -15.36 -8.71 -32.61
N VAL A 702 -15.69 -7.96 -31.55
CA VAL A 702 -16.87 -7.08 -31.52
C VAL A 702 -16.68 -5.95 -32.52
N ARG A 703 -15.50 -5.31 -32.53
CA ARG A 703 -15.15 -4.27 -33.49
C ARG A 703 -15.19 -4.76 -34.93
N ASP A 704 -14.60 -5.91 -35.23
CA ASP A 704 -14.57 -6.48 -36.58
C ASP A 704 -15.98 -6.84 -37.07
N SER A 705 -16.83 -7.35 -36.17
CA SER A 705 -18.23 -7.68 -36.49
C SER A 705 -19.05 -6.42 -36.77
N ALA A 706 -18.91 -5.37 -35.96
CA ALA A 706 -19.55 -4.08 -36.17
C ALA A 706 -19.08 -3.40 -37.47
N LEU A 707 -17.77 -3.45 -37.76
CA LEU A 707 -17.20 -2.91 -38.98
C LEU A 707 -17.74 -3.64 -40.22
N LYS A 708 -17.75 -4.98 -40.22
CA LYS A 708 -18.29 -5.80 -41.32
C LYS A 708 -19.78 -5.54 -41.55
N ALA A 709 -20.56 -5.37 -40.49
CA ALA A 709 -21.96 -4.98 -40.59
C ALA A 709 -22.10 -3.61 -41.30
N GLY A 710 -21.29 -2.62 -40.91
CA GLY A 710 -21.23 -1.32 -41.58
C GLY A 710 -20.85 -1.39 -43.06
N GLN A 711 -19.85 -2.21 -43.41
CA GLN A 711 -19.42 -2.41 -44.81
C GLN A 711 -20.54 -3.02 -45.66
N ARG A 712 -21.24 -4.02 -45.13
CA ARG A 712 -22.36 -4.65 -45.81
C ARG A 712 -23.50 -3.67 -46.04
N LEU A 713 -23.81 -2.82 -45.05
CA LEU A 713 -24.82 -1.76 -45.19
C LEU A 713 -24.48 -0.80 -46.34
N ILE A 714 -23.22 -0.39 -46.44
CA ILE A 714 -22.75 0.49 -47.53
C ILE A 714 -22.85 -0.20 -48.89
N GLN A 715 -22.48 -1.48 -48.97
CA GLN A 715 -22.55 -2.25 -50.21
C GLN A 715 -23.99 -2.42 -50.72
N THR A 716 -24.92 -2.73 -49.82
CA THR A 716 -26.29 -3.09 -50.17
C THR A 716 -27.23 -1.87 -50.27
N TYR A 717 -27.02 -0.81 -49.48
CA TYR A 717 -27.96 0.32 -49.31
C TYR A 717 -27.31 1.71 -49.46
N VAL A 718 -26.54 1.93 -50.53
CA VAL A 718 -25.80 3.19 -50.80
C VAL A 718 -26.63 4.46 -50.64
N SER A 719 -27.88 4.46 -51.13
CA SER A 719 -28.72 5.67 -51.15
C SER A 719 -29.18 6.11 -49.75
N GLN A 720 -29.44 5.14 -48.86
CA GLN A 720 -29.79 5.35 -47.46
C GLN A 720 -28.53 5.68 -46.64
N ALA A 721 -27.42 4.96 -46.89
CA ALA A 721 -26.13 5.21 -46.25
C ALA A 721 -25.64 6.64 -46.49
N LYS A 722 -25.86 7.21 -47.69
CA LYS A 722 -25.56 8.63 -47.98
C LYS A 722 -26.26 9.60 -47.02
N LYS A 723 -27.53 9.34 -46.69
CA LYS A 723 -28.38 10.26 -45.92
C LYS A 723 -28.20 10.11 -44.42
N LEU A 724 -28.04 8.86 -43.95
CA LEU A 724 -28.08 8.54 -42.52
C LEU A 724 -26.69 8.23 -41.95
N LEU A 725 -25.83 7.54 -42.70
CA LEU A 725 -24.54 7.06 -42.18
C LEU A 725 -23.40 8.06 -42.44
N LEU A 726 -23.34 8.64 -43.63
CA LEU A 726 -22.22 9.48 -44.05
C LEU A 726 -22.01 10.76 -43.19
N PRO A 727 -23.06 11.48 -42.73
CA PRO A 727 -22.88 12.61 -41.82
C PRO A 727 -22.25 12.21 -40.48
N GLU A 728 -22.69 11.09 -39.92
CA GLU A 728 -22.16 10.55 -38.66
C GLU A 728 -20.70 10.12 -38.80
N LEU A 729 -20.37 9.40 -39.88
CA LEU A 729 -18.98 9.04 -40.18
C LEU A 729 -18.10 10.30 -40.31
N GLN A 730 -18.60 11.35 -40.99
CA GLN A 730 -17.85 12.58 -41.15
C GLN A 730 -17.51 13.25 -39.81
N SER A 731 -18.43 13.21 -38.82
CA SER A 731 -18.15 13.69 -37.47
C SER A 731 -17.13 12.79 -36.75
N ALA A 732 -17.29 11.47 -36.88
CA ALA A 732 -16.46 10.44 -36.26
C ALA A 732 -15.01 10.39 -36.80
N LEU A 733 -14.72 11.03 -37.94
CA LEU A 733 -13.35 11.20 -38.44
C LEU A 733 -12.46 12.00 -37.48
N PHE A 734 -13.08 12.78 -36.59
CA PHE A 734 -12.39 13.62 -35.62
C PHE A 734 -12.68 13.19 -34.16
N ASP A 735 -13.15 11.97 -33.96
CA ASP A 735 -13.37 11.41 -32.62
C ASP A 735 -12.05 11.31 -31.83
N ASP A 736 -12.09 11.38 -30.50
CA ASP A 736 -10.88 11.24 -29.67
C ASP A 736 -10.35 9.80 -29.68
N ASN A 737 -11.21 8.81 -29.86
CA ASN A 737 -10.81 7.41 -29.96
C ASN A 737 -10.36 7.06 -31.39
N TRP A 738 -9.08 6.69 -31.52
CA TRP A 738 -8.49 6.32 -32.82
C TRP A 738 -9.20 5.14 -33.50
N ARG A 739 -9.87 4.25 -32.74
CA ARG A 739 -10.60 3.10 -33.31
C ARG A 739 -11.86 3.54 -34.04
N ILE A 740 -12.58 4.51 -33.47
CA ILE A 740 -13.73 5.15 -34.13
C ILE A 740 -13.25 5.86 -35.39
N ARG A 741 -12.14 6.63 -35.31
CA ARG A 741 -11.54 7.27 -36.49
C ARG A 741 -11.15 6.24 -37.56
N HIS A 742 -10.53 5.11 -37.19
CA HIS A 742 -10.17 4.05 -38.12
C HIS A 742 -11.39 3.44 -38.82
N ALA A 743 -12.42 3.07 -38.05
CA ALA A 743 -13.66 2.55 -38.59
C ALA A 743 -14.34 3.58 -39.51
N SER A 744 -14.36 4.85 -39.11
CA SER A 744 -14.94 5.93 -39.90
C SER A 744 -14.20 6.16 -41.22
N VAL A 745 -12.87 6.20 -41.20
CA VAL A 745 -12.04 6.31 -42.42
C VAL A 745 -12.30 5.13 -43.36
N THR A 746 -12.38 3.92 -42.81
CA THR A 746 -12.60 2.69 -43.58
C THR A 746 -13.97 2.70 -44.25
N LEU A 747 -15.03 2.93 -43.48
CA LEU A 747 -16.40 2.97 -43.99
C LEU A 747 -16.61 4.14 -44.95
N THR A 748 -16.02 5.32 -44.68
CA THR A 748 -16.04 6.45 -45.62
C THR A 748 -15.34 6.09 -46.92
N GLY A 749 -14.21 5.37 -46.86
CA GLY A 749 -13.51 4.84 -48.03
C GLY A 749 -14.37 3.87 -48.83
N ASP A 750 -14.95 2.86 -48.17
CA ASP A 750 -15.83 1.88 -48.79
C ASP A 750 -17.04 2.52 -49.48
N PHE A 751 -17.60 3.58 -48.85
CA PHE A 751 -18.66 4.37 -49.45
C PHE A 751 -18.19 5.09 -50.72
N LEU A 752 -17.04 5.77 -50.67
CA LEU A 752 -16.47 6.48 -51.83
C LEU A 752 -16.11 5.52 -52.98
N PHE A 753 -15.60 4.33 -52.67
CA PHE A 753 -15.29 3.29 -53.65
C PHE A 753 -16.56 2.78 -54.33
N ASN A 754 -17.62 2.51 -53.55
CA ASN A 754 -18.88 2.01 -54.07
C ASN A 754 -19.56 3.03 -55.02
N ILE A 755 -19.59 4.32 -54.67
CA ILE A 755 -20.21 5.34 -55.54
C ILE A 755 -19.38 5.69 -56.77
N SER A 756 -18.06 5.54 -56.71
CA SER A 756 -17.15 5.90 -57.80
C SER A 756 -16.91 4.75 -58.79
N GLY A 757 -17.23 3.51 -58.39
CA GLY A 757 -16.96 2.31 -59.17
C GLY A 757 -15.48 1.92 -59.23
N VAL A 758 -14.62 2.57 -58.43
CA VAL A 758 -13.19 2.27 -58.35
C VAL A 758 -12.97 1.15 -57.34
N SER A 759 -12.19 0.14 -57.72
CA SER A 759 -11.78 -0.90 -56.77
C SER A 759 -10.77 -0.33 -55.77
N GLY A 760 -11.02 -0.52 -54.47
CA GLY A 760 -10.06 -0.18 -53.41
C GLY A 760 -8.76 -0.98 -53.45
N LYS A 761 -8.58 -1.91 -54.40
CA LYS A 761 -7.28 -2.57 -54.61
C LYS A 761 -6.40 -1.68 -55.49
N ILE A 762 -5.32 -1.15 -54.93
CA ILE A 762 -4.23 -0.54 -55.72
C ILE A 762 -3.56 -1.68 -56.50
N THR A 763 -4.03 -2.00 -57.70
CA THR A 763 -3.32 -2.92 -58.59
C THR A 763 -2.12 -2.17 -59.18
N THR A 764 -0.91 -2.57 -58.80
CA THR A 764 0.36 -2.08 -59.36
C THR A 764 0.61 -2.53 -60.81
N ASP A 765 -0.37 -3.14 -61.47
CA ASP A 765 -0.24 -3.80 -62.77
C ASP A 765 -0.93 -3.04 -63.93
N THR A 766 -0.91 -1.71 -63.91
CA THR A 766 -1.16 -0.92 -65.13
C THR A 766 -0.07 0.13 -65.33
N ALA A 767 1.12 -0.35 -65.73
CA ALA A 767 2.17 0.44 -66.36
C ALA A 767 1.81 0.81 -67.83
N GLY A 768 0.54 1.15 -68.07
CA GLY A 768 0.05 1.66 -69.35
C GLY A 768 -0.68 2.99 -69.11
N ASP A 769 -0.50 3.95 -70.02
CA ASP A 769 -1.02 5.32 -70.01
C ASP A 769 -2.53 5.50 -69.74
N ASP A 770 -3.32 4.42 -69.60
CA ASP A 770 -4.76 4.43 -69.34
C ASP A 770 -5.16 4.40 -67.84
N GLY A 771 -4.24 4.11 -66.92
CA GLY A 771 -4.53 4.01 -65.47
C GLY A 771 -4.98 5.33 -64.83
N THR A 772 -4.64 6.48 -65.43
CA THR A 772 -5.01 7.82 -64.93
C THR A 772 -6.39 8.27 -65.41
N MET A 773 -6.94 7.67 -66.48
CA MET A 773 -8.26 8.04 -67.03
C MET A 773 -9.42 7.58 -66.12
N GLY A 774 -9.25 6.48 -65.38
CA GLY A 774 -10.25 5.96 -64.44
C GLY A 774 -10.40 6.78 -63.14
N MET A 775 -9.31 7.37 -62.64
CA MET A 775 -9.36 8.14 -61.39
C MET A 775 -9.91 9.57 -61.58
N GLU A 776 -9.70 10.20 -62.73
CA GLU A 776 -10.33 11.51 -63.01
C GLU A 776 -11.84 11.41 -63.19
N SER A 777 -12.34 10.29 -63.74
CA SER A 777 -13.78 10.05 -63.86
C SER A 777 -14.39 9.79 -62.47
N ALA A 778 -13.71 9.04 -61.61
CA ALA A 778 -14.10 8.79 -60.23
C ALA A 778 -14.27 10.08 -59.41
N SER A 779 -13.29 10.99 -59.45
CA SER A 779 -13.37 12.26 -58.73
C SER A 779 -14.54 13.15 -59.20
N LYS A 780 -14.84 13.13 -60.51
CA LYS A 780 -16.00 13.82 -61.09
C LYS A 780 -17.33 13.17 -60.69
N VAL A 781 -17.41 11.84 -60.62
CA VAL A 781 -18.60 11.09 -60.18
C VAL A 781 -18.87 11.36 -58.70
N ILE A 782 -17.86 11.32 -57.85
CA ILE A 782 -17.98 11.63 -56.43
C ILE A 782 -18.51 13.06 -56.23
N ALA A 783 -17.96 14.04 -56.95
CA ALA A 783 -18.42 15.43 -56.88
C ALA A 783 -19.88 15.59 -57.32
N ARG A 784 -20.33 14.87 -58.36
CA ARG A 784 -21.72 14.88 -58.83
C ARG A 784 -22.68 14.21 -57.85
N THR A 785 -22.26 13.09 -57.24
CA THR A 785 -23.12 12.31 -56.34
C THR A 785 -23.24 12.94 -54.96
N LEU A 786 -22.16 13.53 -54.41
CA LEU A 786 -22.13 14.10 -53.06
C LEU A 786 -22.49 15.60 -53.01
N GLY A 787 -22.19 16.37 -54.05
CA GLY A 787 -22.23 17.84 -54.03
C GLY A 787 -20.92 18.44 -53.52
N SER A 788 -20.65 19.71 -53.90
CA SER A 788 -19.35 20.37 -53.63
C SER A 788 -19.03 20.50 -52.14
N GLN A 789 -19.98 20.98 -51.34
CA GLN A 789 -19.77 21.21 -49.90
C GLN A 789 -19.49 19.92 -49.13
N MET A 790 -20.27 18.86 -49.37
CA MET A 790 -20.09 17.57 -48.70
C MET A 790 -18.77 16.90 -49.13
N ARG A 791 -18.44 16.99 -50.42
CA ARG A 791 -17.15 16.51 -50.95
C ARG A 791 -15.98 17.22 -50.26
N ASP A 792 -16.00 18.56 -50.21
CA ASP A 792 -14.91 19.34 -49.64
C ASP A 792 -14.74 19.04 -48.16
N ASN A 793 -15.86 18.82 -47.46
CA ASN A 793 -15.87 18.43 -46.07
C ASN A 793 -15.23 17.04 -45.84
N ILE A 794 -15.62 16.03 -46.60
CA ILE A 794 -15.09 14.67 -46.48
C ILE A 794 -13.60 14.64 -46.86
N LEU A 795 -13.22 15.31 -47.95
CA LEU A 795 -11.82 15.38 -48.37
C LEU A 795 -10.98 16.11 -47.32
N SER A 796 -11.46 17.21 -46.74
CA SER A 796 -10.73 17.87 -45.65
C SER A 796 -10.54 16.96 -44.43
N GLY A 797 -11.53 16.15 -44.05
CA GLY A 797 -11.39 15.18 -42.95
C GLY A 797 -10.41 14.05 -43.27
N LEU A 798 -10.49 13.49 -44.48
CA LEU A 798 -9.54 12.48 -44.95
C LEU A 798 -8.11 13.04 -45.03
N TYR A 799 -7.95 14.30 -45.44
CA TYR A 799 -6.64 14.94 -45.51
C TYR A 799 -6.02 15.10 -44.12
N LEU A 800 -6.81 15.49 -43.11
CA LEU A 800 -6.35 15.58 -41.72
C LEU A 800 -5.98 14.19 -41.17
N ALA A 801 -6.82 13.18 -41.39
CA ALA A 801 -6.59 11.80 -40.93
C ALA A 801 -5.34 11.14 -41.52
N ARG A 802 -4.77 11.67 -42.62
CA ARG A 802 -3.46 11.24 -43.14
C ARG A 802 -2.30 11.57 -42.20
N SER A 803 -2.49 12.53 -41.30
CA SER A 803 -1.52 12.97 -40.30
C SER A 803 -1.83 12.46 -38.89
N ASP A 804 -2.79 11.54 -38.74
CA ASP A 804 -3.18 10.93 -37.46
C ASP A 804 -1.96 10.36 -36.69
N ILE A 805 -2.05 10.19 -35.38
CA ILE A 805 -0.98 9.55 -34.60
C ILE A 805 -1.01 8.04 -34.72
N ALA A 806 -2.20 7.46 -34.80
CA ALA A 806 -2.37 6.03 -35.02
C ALA A 806 -1.94 5.67 -36.45
N THR A 807 -0.93 4.80 -36.55
CA THR A 807 -0.37 4.34 -37.84
C THR A 807 -1.43 3.73 -38.74
N VAL A 808 -2.33 2.93 -38.15
CA VAL A 808 -3.45 2.26 -38.85
C VAL A 808 -4.44 3.26 -39.45
N VAL A 809 -4.80 4.33 -38.73
CA VAL A 809 -5.69 5.39 -39.26
C VAL A 809 -5.00 6.12 -40.41
N ARG A 810 -3.73 6.52 -40.25
CA ARG A 810 -2.96 7.19 -41.31
C ARG A 810 -2.86 6.35 -42.58
N GLN A 811 -2.59 5.06 -42.44
CA GLN A 811 -2.45 4.14 -43.56
C GLN A 811 -3.78 4.00 -44.31
N ALA A 812 -4.88 3.79 -43.59
CA ALA A 812 -6.21 3.73 -44.16
C ALA A 812 -6.59 5.05 -44.87
N ALA A 813 -6.39 6.19 -44.22
CA ALA A 813 -6.72 7.52 -44.78
C ALA A 813 -5.86 7.84 -46.02
N SER A 814 -4.57 7.51 -45.98
CA SER A 814 -3.65 7.70 -47.11
C SER A 814 -4.02 6.81 -48.29
N HIS A 815 -4.47 5.58 -48.02
CA HIS A 815 -4.94 4.67 -49.04
C HIS A 815 -6.20 5.22 -49.73
N VAL A 816 -7.23 5.58 -48.96
CA VAL A 816 -8.46 6.18 -49.48
C VAL A 816 -8.15 7.45 -50.28
N TRP A 817 -7.30 8.33 -49.76
CA TRP A 817 -6.91 9.56 -50.45
C TRP A 817 -6.24 9.30 -51.80
N LYS A 818 -5.29 8.35 -51.88
CA LYS A 818 -4.59 8.03 -53.14
C LYS A 818 -5.52 7.48 -54.22
N VAL A 819 -6.56 6.76 -53.82
CA VAL A 819 -7.55 6.18 -54.74
C VAL A 819 -8.54 7.25 -55.24
N VAL A 820 -8.93 8.19 -54.37
CA VAL A 820 -9.98 9.19 -54.65
C VAL A 820 -9.44 10.50 -55.24
N VAL A 821 -8.19 10.87 -54.95
CA VAL A 821 -7.59 12.16 -55.32
C VAL A 821 -6.43 11.98 -56.30
N THR A 822 -6.58 12.51 -57.51
CA THR A 822 -5.57 12.42 -58.58
C THR A 822 -4.44 13.46 -58.47
N ASN A 823 -4.78 14.70 -58.11
CA ASN A 823 -3.81 15.80 -57.97
C ASN A 823 -3.90 16.42 -56.57
N THR A 824 -3.03 15.97 -55.67
CA THR A 824 -3.04 16.41 -54.27
C THR A 824 -2.80 17.92 -54.13
N PRO A 825 -1.75 18.54 -54.70
CA PRO A 825 -1.52 19.99 -54.54
C PRO A 825 -2.68 20.86 -55.05
N ARG A 826 -3.28 20.49 -56.18
CA ARG A 826 -4.43 21.23 -56.73
C ARG A 826 -5.68 21.06 -55.86
N THR A 827 -5.98 19.83 -55.44
CA THR A 827 -7.17 19.54 -54.63
C THR A 827 -7.08 20.22 -53.28
N VAL A 828 -5.92 20.13 -52.61
CA VAL A 828 -5.65 20.83 -51.35
C VAL A 828 -5.83 22.33 -51.52
N LYS A 829 -5.29 22.91 -52.61
CA LYS A 829 -5.48 24.33 -52.95
C LYS A 829 -6.97 24.70 -53.11
N GLU A 830 -7.76 23.89 -53.80
CA GLU A 830 -9.19 24.13 -54.02
C GLU A 830 -10.00 24.07 -52.73
N ILE A 831 -9.58 23.22 -51.77
CA ILE A 831 -10.29 23.05 -50.50
C ILE A 831 -9.66 23.81 -49.32
N MET A 832 -8.61 24.64 -49.47
CA MET A 832 -7.77 25.15 -48.35
C MET A 832 -8.49 25.72 -47.12
N LYS A 833 -9.63 26.41 -47.31
CA LYS A 833 -10.32 27.09 -46.21
C LYS A 833 -10.94 26.10 -45.19
N PRO A 834 -11.81 25.14 -45.59
CA PRO A 834 -12.34 24.09 -44.71
C PRO A 834 -11.32 23.29 -43.84
N PRO A 835 -10.20 22.75 -44.35
CA PRO A 835 -9.20 22.07 -43.55
C PRO A 835 -8.48 23.03 -42.62
N PHE A 836 -8.26 24.29 -42.99
CA PHE A 836 -7.60 25.25 -42.11
C PHE A 836 -8.48 25.63 -40.90
N GLU A 837 -9.78 25.86 -41.09
CA GLU A 837 -10.72 26.10 -39.98
C GLU A 837 -10.79 24.89 -39.04
N ARG A 838 -10.79 23.66 -39.60
CA ARG A 838 -10.77 22.43 -38.79
C ARG A 838 -9.45 22.15 -38.10
N LEU A 839 -8.34 22.52 -38.73
CA LEU A 839 -7.00 22.46 -38.14
C LEU A 839 -6.95 23.33 -36.89
N LEU A 840 -7.44 24.57 -36.96
CA LEU A 840 -7.52 25.46 -35.79
C LEU A 840 -8.36 24.84 -34.66
N SER A 841 -9.54 24.28 -34.98
CA SER A 841 -10.38 23.59 -33.99
C SER A 841 -9.74 22.32 -33.39
N SER A 842 -8.84 21.67 -34.13
CA SER A 842 -8.14 20.46 -33.68
C SER A 842 -6.89 20.79 -32.86
N LEU A 843 -6.20 21.89 -33.19
CA LEU A 843 -5.11 22.47 -32.38
C LEU A 843 -5.62 23.03 -31.04
N SER A 844 -6.87 23.48 -31.00
CA SER A 844 -7.52 23.96 -29.77
C SER A 844 -8.20 22.87 -28.93
N SER A 845 -8.27 21.63 -29.44
CA SER A 845 -8.91 20.51 -28.74
C SER A 845 -8.17 20.15 -27.45
N LYS A 846 -8.88 19.61 -26.45
CA LYS A 846 -8.26 19.08 -25.22
C LYS A 846 -7.54 17.74 -25.44
N SER A 847 -7.80 17.08 -26.56
CA SER A 847 -7.19 15.80 -26.92
C SER A 847 -5.79 16.03 -27.50
N GLU A 848 -4.76 15.57 -26.77
CA GLU A 848 -3.36 15.62 -27.21
C GLU A 848 -3.18 14.93 -28.58
N ASP A 849 -3.91 13.82 -28.79
CA ASP A 849 -3.89 13.08 -30.04
C ASP A 849 -4.34 13.93 -31.23
N ARG A 850 -5.41 14.71 -31.04
CA ARG A 850 -5.94 15.61 -32.07
C ARG A 850 -5.06 16.83 -32.30
N GLN A 851 -4.47 17.39 -31.24
CA GLN A 851 -3.54 18.51 -31.34
C GLN A 851 -2.31 18.12 -32.17
N LEU A 852 -1.68 16.99 -31.86
CA LEU A 852 -0.50 16.49 -32.57
C LEU A 852 -0.82 16.05 -34.01
N MET A 853 -1.99 15.47 -34.27
CA MET A 853 -2.46 15.20 -35.65
C MET A 853 -2.55 16.51 -36.44
N ALA A 854 -3.12 17.55 -35.85
CA ALA A 854 -3.28 18.84 -36.49
C ALA A 854 -1.92 19.53 -36.71
N ALA A 855 -1.01 19.48 -35.74
CA ALA A 855 0.36 20.00 -35.87
C ALA A 855 1.12 19.31 -37.03
N ARG A 856 1.11 17.98 -37.10
CA ARG A 856 1.74 17.21 -38.21
C ARG A 856 1.12 17.54 -39.57
N CYS A 857 -0.19 17.77 -39.62
CA CYS A 857 -0.85 18.18 -40.85
C CYS A 857 -0.43 19.60 -41.27
N LEU A 858 -0.32 20.51 -40.30
CA LEU A 858 0.14 21.87 -40.51
C LEU A 858 1.60 21.92 -40.97
N GLU A 859 2.51 21.17 -40.33
CA GLU A 859 3.92 21.00 -40.76
C GLU A 859 3.98 20.58 -42.23
N GLY A 860 3.21 19.56 -42.60
CA GLY A 860 3.11 19.06 -43.96
C GLY A 860 2.57 20.11 -44.95
N LEU A 861 1.63 20.96 -44.53
CA LEU A 861 1.12 22.07 -45.35
C LEU A 861 2.17 23.18 -45.51
N VAL A 862 2.82 23.60 -44.43
CA VAL A 862 3.85 24.64 -44.39
C VAL A 862 5.02 24.26 -45.30
N ARG A 863 5.54 23.04 -45.17
CA ARG A 863 6.68 22.54 -45.96
C ARG A 863 6.39 22.43 -47.47
N ASN A 864 5.13 22.20 -47.85
CA ASN A 864 4.73 22.02 -49.24
C ASN A 864 4.28 23.33 -49.93
N MET A 865 3.90 24.36 -49.16
CA MET A 865 3.34 25.61 -49.68
C MET A 865 4.19 26.87 -49.39
N ASN A 866 5.24 26.78 -48.57
CA ASN A 866 6.24 27.82 -48.27
C ASN A 866 5.63 29.24 -48.08
N GLU A 867 6.29 30.28 -48.61
CA GLU A 867 5.97 31.71 -48.44
C GLU A 867 4.54 32.11 -48.83
N ARG A 868 3.87 31.32 -49.68
CA ARG A 868 2.50 31.64 -50.15
C ARG A 868 1.45 31.32 -49.10
N LEU A 869 1.68 30.28 -48.29
CA LEU A 869 0.76 29.91 -47.20
C LEU A 869 0.66 31.04 -46.16
N ILE A 870 1.79 31.68 -45.81
CA ILE A 870 1.83 32.76 -44.81
C ILE A 870 0.90 33.91 -45.20
N ASN A 871 0.88 34.31 -46.48
CA ASN A 871 0.02 35.41 -46.94
C ASN A 871 -1.48 35.07 -46.88
N ASP A 872 -1.85 33.82 -47.12
CA ASP A 872 -3.24 33.36 -47.08
C ASP A 872 -3.71 33.07 -45.64
N VAL A 873 -2.79 32.70 -44.74
CA VAL A 873 -3.07 32.25 -43.37
C VAL A 873 -3.04 33.40 -42.35
N LEU A 874 -2.10 34.35 -42.45
CA LEU A 874 -1.98 35.44 -41.47
C LEU A 874 -3.29 36.24 -41.27
N PRO A 875 -4.07 36.57 -42.32
CA PRO A 875 -5.37 37.24 -42.13
C PRO A 875 -6.36 36.38 -41.34
N VAL A 876 -6.37 35.06 -41.55
CA VAL A 876 -7.26 34.13 -40.83
C VAL A 876 -6.88 34.08 -39.35
N LEU A 877 -5.59 34.00 -39.05
CA LEU A 877 -5.08 34.02 -37.67
C LEU A 877 -5.39 35.34 -36.95
N SER A 878 -5.26 36.48 -37.65
CA SER A 878 -5.58 37.79 -37.06
C SER A 878 -7.06 37.94 -36.71
N VAL A 879 -7.97 37.35 -37.50
CA VAL A 879 -9.41 37.36 -37.20
C VAL A 879 -9.72 36.41 -36.04
N ALA A 880 -9.15 35.21 -36.06
CA ALA A 880 -9.36 34.21 -35.02
C ALA A 880 -8.80 34.62 -33.65
N LEU A 881 -7.75 35.44 -33.61
CA LEU A 881 -7.19 36.00 -32.37
C LEU A 881 -8.16 36.97 -31.66
N GLY A 882 -9.09 37.57 -32.41
CA GLY A 882 -10.15 38.42 -31.86
C GLY A 882 -11.41 37.66 -31.41
N SER A 883 -11.37 36.33 -31.37
CA SER A 883 -12.49 35.50 -30.92
C SER A 883 -12.65 35.56 -29.39
N ASP A 884 -13.90 35.61 -28.92
CA ASP A 884 -14.22 35.52 -27.49
C ASP A 884 -13.92 34.13 -26.91
N GLU A 885 -13.76 33.10 -27.76
CA GLU A 885 -13.45 31.73 -27.34
C GLU A 885 -11.96 31.52 -27.08
N ASP A 886 -11.62 31.20 -25.84
CA ASP A 886 -10.25 30.88 -25.41
C ASP A 886 -9.61 29.76 -26.23
N GLU A 887 -10.35 28.69 -26.52
CA GLU A 887 -9.88 27.54 -27.32
C GLU A 887 -9.39 28.01 -28.69
N THR A 888 -10.17 28.84 -29.38
CA THR A 888 -9.78 29.39 -30.69
C THR A 888 -8.48 30.20 -30.60
N ARG A 889 -8.30 31.02 -29.55
CA ARG A 889 -7.06 31.79 -29.33
C ARG A 889 -5.85 30.91 -29.00
N ILE A 890 -6.04 29.82 -28.25
CA ILE A 890 -5.01 28.80 -28.01
C ILE A 890 -4.57 28.15 -29.33
N GLY A 891 -5.53 27.75 -30.16
CA GLY A 891 -5.27 27.17 -31.49
C GLY A 891 -4.49 28.12 -32.40
N VAL A 892 -4.79 29.42 -32.36
CA VAL A 892 -4.03 30.46 -33.09
C VAL A 892 -2.59 30.54 -32.61
N SER A 893 -2.36 30.58 -31.29
CA SER A 893 -1.00 30.64 -30.73
C SER A 893 -0.19 29.39 -31.06
N ALA A 894 -0.79 28.20 -30.96
CA ALA A 894 -0.14 26.95 -31.36
C ALA A 894 0.20 26.95 -32.86
N CYS A 895 -0.73 27.40 -33.71
CA CYS A 895 -0.51 27.52 -35.15
C CYS A 895 0.66 28.45 -35.49
N LEU A 896 0.77 29.60 -34.81
CA LEU A 896 1.92 30.50 -34.97
C LEU A 896 3.24 29.80 -34.61
N CYS A 897 3.26 29.04 -33.50
CA CYS A 897 4.44 28.28 -33.07
C CYS A 897 4.96 27.32 -34.15
N GLU A 898 4.07 26.51 -34.72
CA GLU A 898 4.42 25.55 -35.78
C GLU A 898 4.90 26.28 -37.04
N ILE A 899 4.19 27.32 -37.47
CA ILE A 899 4.59 28.11 -38.65
C ILE A 899 6.00 28.68 -38.49
N ILE A 900 6.34 29.23 -37.33
CA ILE A 900 7.65 29.88 -37.13
C ILE A 900 8.77 28.87 -36.96
N SER A 901 8.47 27.69 -36.43
CA SER A 901 9.47 26.64 -36.21
C SER A 901 9.83 25.91 -37.51
N ASP A 902 8.88 25.80 -38.46
CA ASP A 902 9.06 25.07 -39.71
C ASP A 902 9.49 25.95 -40.91
N VAL A 903 9.32 27.28 -40.81
CA VAL A 903 9.66 28.22 -41.89
C VAL A 903 11.15 28.62 -41.82
N PRO A 904 11.87 28.71 -42.96
CA PRO A 904 13.27 29.14 -42.98
C PRO A 904 13.51 30.50 -42.32
N ARG A 905 14.68 30.64 -41.68
CA ARG A 905 15.10 31.83 -40.92
C ARG A 905 14.95 33.14 -41.71
N GLU A 906 15.31 33.12 -42.99
CA GLU A 906 15.25 34.29 -43.88
C GLU A 906 13.80 34.75 -44.09
N THR A 907 12.86 33.81 -44.21
CA THR A 907 11.44 34.09 -44.39
C THR A 907 10.81 34.61 -43.09
N VAL A 908 11.17 34.03 -41.93
CA VAL A 908 10.72 34.56 -40.62
C VAL A 908 11.21 36.01 -40.42
N GLN A 909 12.45 36.31 -40.79
CA GLN A 909 12.99 37.68 -40.73
C GLN A 909 12.25 38.65 -41.66
N PHE A 910 11.87 38.21 -42.87
CA PHE A 910 11.10 39.01 -43.81
C PHE A 910 9.70 39.36 -43.28
N TYR A 911 8.99 38.40 -42.67
CA TYR A 911 7.65 38.59 -42.12
C TYR A 911 7.61 39.09 -40.66
N ALA A 912 8.77 39.31 -40.02
CA ALA A 912 8.86 39.70 -38.60
C ALA A 912 7.94 40.88 -38.25
N LYS A 913 7.88 41.91 -39.09
CA LYS A 913 7.01 43.10 -38.87
C LYS A 913 5.52 42.77 -38.79
N GLN A 914 5.05 41.73 -39.47
CA GLN A 914 3.66 41.28 -39.46
C GLN A 914 3.38 40.29 -38.33
N LEU A 915 4.40 39.54 -37.88
CA LEU A 915 4.29 38.58 -36.79
C LEU A 915 4.33 39.22 -35.40
N ILE A 916 5.11 40.30 -35.21
CA ILE A 916 5.28 40.98 -33.90
C ILE A 916 3.94 41.40 -33.27
N PRO A 917 2.99 42.04 -33.98
CA PRO A 917 1.70 42.40 -33.39
C PRO A 917 0.89 41.19 -32.91
N LEU A 918 0.97 40.06 -33.63
CA LEU A 918 0.29 38.82 -33.24
C LEU A 918 0.90 38.24 -31.96
N PHE A 919 2.23 38.25 -31.82
CA PHE A 919 2.88 37.84 -30.57
C PHE A 919 2.53 38.76 -29.41
N ALA A 920 2.55 40.08 -29.63
CA ALA A 920 2.24 41.02 -28.57
C ALA A 920 0.83 40.76 -28.02
N ALA A 921 -0.15 40.55 -28.92
CA ALA A 921 -1.51 40.24 -28.54
C ALA A 921 -1.65 38.87 -27.83
N THR A 922 -0.97 37.82 -28.28
CA THR A 922 -1.01 36.50 -27.60
C THR A 922 -0.25 36.48 -26.28
N LEU A 923 0.84 37.26 -26.16
CA LEU A 923 1.59 37.40 -24.91
C LEU A 923 0.82 38.21 -23.87
N THR A 924 -0.04 39.15 -24.27
CA THR A 924 -0.89 39.92 -23.34
C THR A 924 -2.30 39.35 -23.19
N ASP A 925 -2.55 38.11 -23.63
CA ASP A 925 -3.86 37.47 -23.54
C ASP A 925 -4.23 37.18 -22.06
N PRO A 926 -5.50 37.34 -21.65
CA PRO A 926 -5.95 37.02 -20.29
C PRO A 926 -5.81 35.53 -19.94
N ASN A 927 -5.80 34.62 -20.92
CA ASN A 927 -5.66 33.19 -20.67
C ASN A 927 -4.19 32.76 -20.59
N GLU A 928 -3.80 32.17 -19.46
CA GLU A 928 -2.43 31.70 -19.20
C GLU A 928 -1.91 30.70 -20.24
N THR A 929 -2.75 29.81 -20.77
CA THR A 929 -2.34 28.79 -21.74
C THR A 929 -1.96 29.41 -23.09
N VAL A 930 -2.65 30.48 -23.50
CA VAL A 930 -2.30 31.28 -24.69
C VAL A 930 -0.94 31.92 -24.48
N ARG A 931 -0.69 32.53 -23.31
CA ARG A 931 0.61 33.14 -22.97
C ARG A 931 1.75 32.14 -22.97
N LYS A 932 1.55 30.94 -22.41
CA LYS A 932 2.54 29.83 -22.42
C LYS A 932 2.87 29.37 -23.84
N SER A 933 1.86 29.20 -24.68
CA SER A 933 2.04 28.85 -26.09
C SER A 933 2.83 29.94 -26.83
N ALA A 934 2.46 31.21 -26.62
CA ALA A 934 3.14 32.37 -27.22
C ALA A 934 4.60 32.50 -26.79
N ALA A 935 4.92 32.17 -25.52
CA ALA A 935 6.29 32.18 -25.04
C ALA A 935 7.18 31.12 -25.72
N ARG A 936 6.63 29.93 -26.00
CA ARG A 936 7.33 28.92 -26.83
C ARG A 936 7.58 29.44 -28.24
N THR A 937 6.57 30.10 -28.82
CA THR A 937 6.71 30.72 -30.13
C THR A 937 7.80 31.81 -30.17
N PHE A 938 7.89 32.63 -29.11
CA PHE A 938 8.95 33.61 -28.98
C PHE A 938 10.34 32.96 -28.96
N ASN A 939 10.48 31.78 -28.36
CA ASN A 939 11.76 31.06 -28.36
C ASN A 939 12.22 30.74 -29.79
N SER A 940 11.37 30.13 -30.63
CA SER A 940 11.67 29.85 -32.04
C SER A 940 11.93 31.14 -32.83
N PHE A 941 11.19 32.20 -32.53
CA PHE A 941 11.40 33.52 -33.14
C PHE A 941 12.75 34.14 -32.73
N HIS A 942 13.14 34.05 -31.46
CA HIS A 942 14.42 34.56 -30.96
C HIS A 942 15.61 33.83 -31.59
N HIS A 943 15.52 32.50 -31.76
CA HIS A 943 16.54 31.74 -32.50
C HIS A 943 16.67 32.23 -33.95
N SER A 944 15.56 32.59 -34.59
CA SER A 944 15.55 33.06 -35.99
C SER A 944 16.00 34.52 -36.16
N VAL A 945 15.58 35.42 -35.27
CA VAL A 945 15.83 36.87 -35.39
C VAL A 945 17.06 37.33 -34.61
N GLY A 946 17.44 36.60 -33.56
CA GLY A 946 18.58 36.90 -32.69
C GLY A 946 18.29 38.00 -31.64
N PRO A 947 19.34 38.59 -31.03
CA PRO A 947 19.22 39.52 -29.90
C PRO A 947 18.32 40.74 -30.14
N SER A 948 18.17 41.17 -31.39
CA SER A 948 17.30 42.29 -31.76
C SER A 948 15.82 42.04 -31.42
N SER A 949 15.40 40.77 -31.25
CA SER A 949 14.03 40.47 -30.84
C SER A 949 13.72 40.89 -29.40
N LEU A 950 14.74 41.03 -28.54
CA LEU A 950 14.57 41.51 -27.16
C LEU A 950 14.12 42.98 -27.14
N ASP A 951 14.73 43.82 -27.97
CA ASP A 951 14.36 45.23 -28.08
C ASP A 951 12.99 45.44 -28.71
N VAL A 952 12.56 44.53 -29.58
CA VAL A 952 11.32 44.67 -30.35
C VAL A 952 10.12 44.04 -29.66
N VAL A 953 10.32 43.02 -28.80
CA VAL A 953 9.23 42.33 -28.09
C VAL A 953 9.31 42.58 -26.58
N ILE A 954 10.42 42.22 -25.93
CA ILE A 954 10.57 42.30 -24.47
C ILE A 954 10.58 43.75 -23.98
N GLY A 955 11.28 44.65 -24.70
CA GLY A 955 11.34 46.08 -24.37
C GLY A 955 9.95 46.74 -24.30
N PRO A 956 9.13 46.66 -25.36
CA PRO A 956 7.77 47.16 -25.36
C PRO A 956 6.87 46.50 -24.31
N LEU A 957 6.99 45.19 -24.10
CA LEU A 957 6.20 44.47 -23.09
C LEU A 957 6.53 44.94 -21.66
N PHE A 958 7.81 45.14 -21.35
CA PHE A 958 8.24 45.70 -20.08
C PHE A 958 7.76 47.14 -19.89
N LYS A 959 7.79 47.97 -20.95
CA LYS A 959 7.25 49.33 -20.90
C LYS A 959 5.74 49.34 -20.65
N LEU A 960 5.01 48.38 -21.24
CA LEU A 960 3.58 48.19 -21.00
C LEU A 960 3.33 47.84 -19.52
N TYR A 961 4.08 46.90 -18.96
CA TYR A 961 4.01 46.57 -17.54
C TYR A 961 4.27 47.78 -16.63
N VAL A 962 5.32 48.57 -16.90
CA VAL A 962 5.62 49.78 -16.10
C VAL A 962 4.48 50.82 -16.18
N THR A 963 3.74 50.86 -17.29
CA THR A 963 2.65 51.82 -17.50
C THR A 963 1.34 51.34 -16.89
N GLU A 964 0.98 50.08 -17.07
CA GLU A 964 -0.35 49.53 -16.70
C GLU A 964 -0.34 48.77 -15.37
N LYS A 965 0.84 48.31 -14.90
CA LYS A 965 1.00 47.42 -13.75
C LYS A 965 0.09 46.18 -13.78
N SER A 966 -0.21 45.68 -14.97
CA SER A 966 -1.03 44.47 -15.16
C SER A 966 -0.27 43.21 -14.73
N ASN A 967 -0.91 42.37 -13.92
CA ASN A 967 -0.35 41.07 -13.51
C ASN A 967 -0.18 40.12 -14.70
N ASP A 968 -1.09 40.16 -15.68
CA ASP A 968 -1.00 39.29 -16.86
C ASP A 968 0.29 39.54 -17.64
N VAL A 969 0.67 40.81 -17.82
CA VAL A 969 1.89 41.21 -18.53
C VAL A 969 3.14 40.79 -17.75
N LEU A 970 3.11 40.90 -16.42
CA LEU A 970 4.19 40.44 -15.56
C LEU A 970 4.35 38.91 -15.66
N ASP A 971 3.25 38.17 -15.62
CA ASP A 971 3.25 36.72 -15.76
C ASP A 971 3.79 36.31 -17.15
N SER A 972 3.47 37.03 -18.22
CA SER A 972 4.06 36.81 -19.55
C SER A 972 5.58 36.98 -19.54
N LEU A 973 6.07 38.04 -18.90
CA LEU A 973 7.50 38.30 -18.77
C LEU A 973 8.18 37.19 -17.95
N CYS A 974 7.53 36.68 -16.90
CA CYS A 974 8.01 35.54 -16.13
C CYS A 974 8.08 34.26 -16.98
N ILE A 975 7.02 33.92 -17.71
CA ILE A 975 7.01 32.73 -18.59
C ILE A 975 8.11 32.82 -19.65
N LEU A 976 8.30 34.00 -20.25
CA LEU A 976 9.38 34.25 -21.20
C LEU A 976 10.77 34.12 -20.55
N MET A 977 10.92 34.60 -19.32
CA MET A 977 12.16 34.48 -18.54
C MET A 977 12.51 33.02 -18.27
N THR A 978 11.53 32.17 -17.94
CA THR A 978 11.77 30.74 -17.70
C THR A 978 12.37 30.01 -18.90
N LEU A 979 12.03 30.42 -20.12
CA LEU A 979 12.55 29.81 -21.35
C LEU A 979 13.88 30.44 -21.82
N ASN A 980 14.15 31.71 -21.49
CA ASN A 980 15.25 32.50 -22.08
C ASN A 980 16.03 33.34 -21.03
N GLY A 981 16.12 32.86 -19.78
CA GLY A 981 16.66 33.61 -18.64
C GLY A 981 18.05 34.19 -18.86
N ARG A 982 18.95 33.43 -19.50
CA ARG A 982 20.33 33.85 -19.83
C ARG A 982 20.42 35.14 -20.64
N HIS A 983 19.42 35.41 -21.49
CA HIS A 983 19.41 36.58 -22.36
C HIS A 983 18.48 37.68 -21.85
N ILE A 984 17.36 37.31 -21.24
CA ILE A 984 16.33 38.27 -20.79
C ILE A 984 16.71 38.88 -19.43
N LEU A 985 17.24 38.11 -18.48
CA LEU A 985 17.55 38.60 -17.14
C LEU A 985 18.60 39.73 -17.17
N PRO A 986 19.76 39.60 -17.86
CA PRO A 986 20.72 40.70 -17.95
C PRO A 986 20.17 41.94 -18.67
N PHE A 987 19.18 41.77 -19.56
CA PHE A 987 18.54 42.87 -20.28
C PHE A 987 17.52 43.64 -19.44
N LEU A 988 16.78 42.94 -18.56
CA LEU A 988 15.76 43.54 -17.69
C LEU A 988 16.30 43.98 -16.33
N LEU A 989 17.31 43.30 -15.78
CA LEU A 989 17.82 43.59 -14.44
C LEU A 989 18.25 45.06 -14.26
N PRO A 990 19.02 45.69 -15.19
CA PRO A 990 19.37 47.12 -15.07
C PRO A 990 18.16 48.08 -15.16
N LYS A 991 17.01 47.61 -15.66
CA LYS A 991 15.76 48.37 -15.74
C LYS A 991 14.90 48.17 -14.48
N LEU A 992 15.05 47.03 -13.80
CA LEU A 992 14.35 46.69 -12.55
C LEU A 992 15.02 47.28 -11.32
N THR A 993 16.35 47.39 -11.32
CA THR A 993 17.13 47.89 -10.17
C THR A 993 17.32 49.41 -10.13
N LYS A 994 16.90 50.13 -11.17
CA LYS A 994 17.00 51.60 -11.23
C LYS A 994 15.72 52.29 -10.72
N GLY A 995 15.87 53.12 -9.69
CA GLY A 995 14.77 53.92 -9.13
C GLY A 995 14.03 53.18 -8.01
N ALA A 996 12.75 53.49 -7.79
CA ALA A 996 11.94 52.78 -6.79
C ALA A 996 11.70 51.33 -7.26
N VAL A 997 12.34 50.38 -6.57
CA VAL A 997 12.28 48.95 -6.91
C VAL A 997 10.90 48.39 -6.63
N ASP A 998 10.26 47.83 -7.65
CA ASP A 998 9.08 46.98 -7.47
C ASP A 998 9.53 45.58 -7.05
N ILE A 999 9.46 45.31 -5.74
CA ILE A 999 9.89 44.04 -5.14
C ILE A 999 9.18 42.86 -5.80
N SER A 1000 7.88 43.01 -6.12
CA SER A 1000 7.11 41.91 -6.70
C SER A 1000 7.61 41.58 -8.11
N ALA A 1001 7.84 42.58 -8.95
CA ALA A 1001 8.38 42.36 -10.28
C ALA A 1001 9.82 41.82 -10.25
N LEU A 1002 10.67 42.41 -9.41
CA LEU A 1002 12.08 42.01 -9.30
C LEU A 1002 12.19 40.55 -8.85
N CYS A 1003 11.53 40.16 -7.75
CA CYS A 1003 11.62 38.82 -7.21
C CYS A 1003 10.93 37.77 -8.08
N LYS A 1004 9.77 38.07 -8.70
CA LYS A 1004 9.10 37.14 -9.62
C LYS A 1004 9.91 36.90 -10.89
N LEU A 1005 10.49 37.95 -11.49
CA LEU A 1005 11.29 37.81 -12.72
C LEU A 1005 12.66 37.19 -12.43
N ALA A 1006 13.32 37.57 -11.34
CA ALA A 1006 14.57 36.93 -10.94
C ALA A 1006 14.34 35.45 -10.61
N GLY A 1007 13.30 35.11 -9.84
CA GLY A 1007 12.92 33.74 -9.53
C GLY A 1007 12.55 32.91 -10.77
N ALA A 1008 11.80 33.49 -11.71
CA ALA A 1008 11.50 32.82 -12.99
C ALA A 1008 12.75 32.53 -13.85
N GLY A 1009 13.85 33.26 -13.61
CA GLY A 1009 15.14 33.12 -14.27
C GLY A 1009 16.20 32.36 -13.46
N ALA A 1010 15.80 31.50 -12.53
CA ALA A 1010 16.67 30.74 -11.62
C ALA A 1010 17.94 30.17 -12.28
N GLN A 1011 17.79 29.54 -13.46
CA GLN A 1011 18.90 28.93 -14.23
C GLN A 1011 20.04 29.90 -14.64
N SER A 1012 19.88 31.19 -14.41
CA SER A 1012 20.86 32.24 -14.74
C SER A 1012 21.08 33.21 -13.59
N ILE A 1013 20.58 32.89 -12.39
CA ILE A 1013 20.59 33.81 -11.26
C ILE A 1013 21.93 33.86 -10.54
N THR A 1014 22.74 32.80 -10.60
CA THR A 1014 24.07 32.67 -9.94
C THR A 1014 24.93 33.93 -10.01
N HIS A 1015 25.05 34.55 -11.19
CA HIS A 1015 25.89 35.73 -11.39
C HIS A 1015 25.19 37.07 -11.09
N HIS A 1016 23.90 37.04 -10.78
CA HIS A 1016 23.06 38.22 -10.61
C HIS A 1016 22.39 38.30 -9.23
N ILE A 1017 22.49 37.24 -8.43
CA ILE A 1017 21.87 37.12 -7.11
C ILE A 1017 22.31 38.25 -6.18
N THR A 1018 23.61 38.55 -6.14
CA THR A 1018 24.15 39.65 -5.32
C THR A 1018 23.60 41.00 -5.77
N THR A 1019 23.47 41.24 -7.07
CA THR A 1019 22.88 42.48 -7.62
C THR A 1019 21.39 42.62 -7.26
N VAL A 1020 20.65 41.51 -7.22
CA VAL A 1020 19.24 41.49 -6.78
C VAL A 1020 19.15 41.76 -5.28
N LEU A 1021 20.02 41.13 -4.48
CA LEU A 1021 20.08 41.33 -3.03
C LEU A 1021 20.51 42.75 -2.67
N ASP A 1022 21.47 43.35 -3.38
CA ASP A 1022 21.84 44.76 -3.24
C ASP A 1022 20.66 45.68 -3.48
N ALA A 1023 19.90 45.43 -4.56
CA ALA A 1023 18.71 46.22 -4.84
C ALA A 1023 17.65 46.10 -3.72
N LEU A 1024 17.57 44.97 -3.00
CA LEU A 1024 16.67 44.82 -1.85
C LEU A 1024 17.24 45.47 -0.57
N ILE A 1025 18.54 45.32 -0.31
CA ILE A 1025 19.19 45.83 0.90
C ILE A 1025 19.32 47.37 0.84
N ASP A 1026 19.75 47.92 -0.30
CA ASP A 1026 19.97 49.35 -0.48
C ASP A 1026 18.66 50.17 -0.47
N ASN A 1027 17.55 49.57 -0.92
CA ASN A 1027 16.25 50.26 -0.95
C ASN A 1027 15.46 50.12 0.36
N PHE A 1028 15.79 49.13 1.21
CA PHE A 1028 15.07 48.85 2.44
C PHE A 1028 16.03 48.66 3.61
N GLU A 1029 16.16 49.68 4.46
CA GLU A 1029 16.93 49.58 5.72
C GLU A 1029 16.32 48.55 6.69
N ASN A 1030 14.99 48.46 6.71
CA ASN A 1030 14.24 47.48 7.49
C ASN A 1030 12.98 47.03 6.72
N ILE A 1031 13.09 45.92 5.99
CA ILE A 1031 11.99 45.38 5.17
C ILE A 1031 10.80 44.92 6.05
N GLY A 1032 9.58 45.30 5.65
CA GLY A 1032 8.33 44.90 6.30
C GLY A 1032 7.90 43.47 5.94
N GLU A 1033 7.00 42.88 6.72
CA GLU A 1033 6.54 41.48 6.50
C GLU A 1033 5.77 41.31 5.17
N GLU A 1034 4.97 42.30 4.75
CA GLU A 1034 4.27 42.26 3.46
C GLU A 1034 5.25 42.25 2.27
N ASP A 1035 6.35 42.99 2.39
CA ASP A 1035 7.38 43.07 1.36
C ASP A 1035 8.30 41.85 1.35
N LEU A 1036 8.60 41.27 2.53
CA LEU A 1036 9.24 39.95 2.64
C LEU A 1036 8.41 38.86 1.98
N THR A 1037 7.09 38.87 2.15
CA THR A 1037 6.20 37.90 1.50
C THR A 1037 6.29 37.99 -0.03
N ARG A 1038 6.60 39.16 -0.58
CA ARG A 1038 6.81 39.35 -2.03
C ARG A 1038 8.14 38.78 -2.53
N THR A 1039 9.10 38.46 -1.65
CA THR A 1039 10.37 37.84 -2.02
C THR A 1039 10.31 36.31 -2.10
N ILE A 1040 9.22 35.67 -1.64
CA ILE A 1040 9.04 34.20 -1.67
C ILE A 1040 9.38 33.58 -3.03
N PRO A 1041 8.92 34.11 -4.18
CA PRO A 1041 9.21 33.49 -5.48
C PRO A 1041 10.71 33.40 -5.79
N LEU A 1042 11.51 34.34 -5.30
CA LEU A 1042 12.97 34.31 -5.42
C LEU A 1042 13.58 33.27 -4.47
N MET A 1043 13.13 33.24 -3.22
CA MET A 1043 13.65 32.32 -2.20
C MET A 1043 13.40 30.85 -2.57
N LYS A 1044 12.24 30.53 -3.13
CA LYS A 1044 11.91 29.17 -3.60
C LYS A 1044 12.62 28.77 -4.88
N ALA A 1045 13.08 29.73 -5.67
CA ALA A 1045 13.71 29.46 -6.97
C ALA A 1045 15.18 29.07 -6.85
N ILE A 1046 15.80 29.28 -5.68
CA ILE A 1046 17.22 29.04 -5.43
C ILE A 1046 17.34 27.68 -4.71
N GLU A 1047 17.58 26.64 -5.50
CA GLU A 1047 17.70 25.25 -5.03
C GLU A 1047 19.14 24.71 -5.18
N ASP A 1048 19.93 25.23 -6.13
CA ASP A 1048 21.29 24.76 -6.40
C ASP A 1048 22.23 25.07 -5.22
N GLU A 1049 22.96 24.06 -4.73
CA GLU A 1049 23.84 24.16 -3.55
C GLU A 1049 24.85 25.33 -3.64
N GLU A 1050 25.39 25.58 -4.84
CA GLU A 1050 26.33 26.68 -5.09
C GLU A 1050 25.65 28.05 -4.94
N ASP A 1051 24.44 28.21 -5.47
CA ASP A 1051 23.66 29.45 -5.39
C ASP A 1051 23.15 29.71 -3.97
N VAL A 1052 22.75 28.64 -3.26
CA VAL A 1052 22.38 28.68 -1.84
C VAL A 1052 23.56 29.17 -1.00
N LEU A 1053 24.75 28.61 -1.21
CA LEU A 1053 25.95 29.01 -0.46
C LEU A 1053 26.34 30.46 -0.76
N ILE A 1054 26.25 30.91 -2.02
CA ILE A 1054 26.51 32.31 -2.41
C ILE A 1054 25.51 33.25 -1.72
N LEU A 1055 24.21 32.93 -1.76
CA LEU A 1055 23.17 33.73 -1.10
C LEU A 1055 23.41 33.81 0.41
N VAL A 1056 23.66 32.67 1.05
CA VAL A 1056 23.84 32.59 2.50
C VAL A 1056 25.09 33.34 2.93
N CYS A 1057 26.24 33.09 2.29
CA CYS A 1057 27.47 33.81 2.58
C CYS A 1057 27.29 35.32 2.40
N TYR A 1058 26.62 35.75 1.33
CA TYR A 1058 26.38 37.17 1.05
C TYR A 1058 25.48 37.82 2.11
N LEU A 1059 24.34 37.22 2.43
CA LEU A 1059 23.42 37.75 3.43
C LEU A 1059 24.05 37.75 4.82
N VAL A 1060 24.85 36.74 5.16
CA VAL A 1060 25.59 36.67 6.41
C VAL A 1060 26.62 37.80 6.52
N GLU A 1061 27.35 38.11 5.43
CA GLU A 1061 28.30 39.24 5.40
C GLU A 1061 27.59 40.59 5.59
N GLN A 1062 26.41 40.76 5.01
CA GLN A 1062 25.63 42.00 5.12
C GLN A 1062 24.83 42.13 6.43
N ALA A 1063 24.57 41.02 7.13
CA ALA A 1063 23.75 40.99 8.34
C ALA A 1063 24.31 41.80 9.52
N ASP A 1064 25.63 42.03 9.58
CA ASP A 1064 26.23 42.88 10.63
C ASP A 1064 25.90 44.37 10.45
N ARG A 1065 25.47 44.79 9.24
CA ARG A 1065 25.23 46.19 8.89
C ARG A 1065 23.78 46.49 8.53
N HIS A 1066 23.02 45.48 8.09
CA HIS A 1066 21.68 45.66 7.53
C HIS A 1066 20.68 44.68 8.16
N VAL A 1067 19.68 45.22 8.85
CA VAL A 1067 18.57 44.44 9.46
C VAL A 1067 17.84 43.62 8.40
N THR A 1068 17.67 44.18 7.20
CA THR A 1068 17.06 43.51 6.05
C THR A 1068 17.78 42.23 5.64
N ALA A 1069 19.12 42.17 5.73
CA ALA A 1069 19.87 40.98 5.36
C ALA A 1069 19.58 39.80 6.30
N SER A 1070 19.56 40.03 7.63
CA SER A 1070 19.15 39.02 8.60
C SER A 1070 17.71 38.58 8.41
N LYS A 1071 16.80 39.51 8.13
CA LYS A 1071 15.39 39.19 7.86
C LYS A 1071 15.20 38.35 6.59
N LEU A 1072 15.92 38.67 5.51
CA LEU A 1072 15.90 37.88 4.27
C LEU A 1072 16.47 36.48 4.51
N LEU A 1073 17.56 36.37 5.28
CA LEU A 1073 18.16 35.07 5.63
C LEU A 1073 17.21 34.20 6.45
N LYS A 1074 16.58 34.76 7.49
CA LYS A 1074 15.52 34.08 8.26
C LYS A 1074 14.41 33.58 7.33
N PHE A 1075 13.91 34.45 6.46
CA PHE A 1075 12.77 34.15 5.61
C PHE A 1075 13.11 33.12 4.51
N PHE A 1076 14.36 33.11 4.04
CA PHE A 1076 14.89 32.06 3.18
C PHE A 1076 14.88 30.70 3.89
N LEU A 1077 15.39 30.63 5.13
CA LEU A 1077 15.37 29.39 5.93
C LEU A 1077 13.95 28.88 6.23
N GLU A 1078 12.95 29.77 6.33
CA GLU A 1078 11.55 29.39 6.56
C GLU A 1078 10.87 28.79 5.33
N ASN A 1079 11.25 29.23 4.12
CA ASN A 1079 10.49 28.96 2.89
C ASN A 1079 11.22 28.10 1.85
N ALA A 1080 12.54 27.97 1.96
CA ALA A 1080 13.34 27.17 1.04
C ALA A 1080 13.35 25.70 1.46
N GLU A 1081 13.12 24.80 0.50
CA GLU A 1081 13.13 23.34 0.70
C GLU A 1081 14.55 22.80 0.53
N LEU A 1082 15.44 23.11 1.47
CA LEU A 1082 16.87 22.76 1.39
C LEU A 1082 17.37 22.01 2.63
N ASP A 1083 18.45 21.23 2.44
CA ASP A 1083 19.22 20.67 3.53
C ASP A 1083 20.04 21.79 4.18
N ALA A 1084 19.65 22.17 5.39
CA ALA A 1084 20.25 23.28 6.12
C ALA A 1084 21.48 22.86 6.94
N GLU A 1085 21.78 21.56 7.03
CA GLU A 1085 22.90 21.03 7.83
C GLU A 1085 24.25 21.64 7.39
N PRO A 1086 24.59 21.73 6.09
CA PRO A 1086 25.86 22.34 5.65
C PRO A 1086 25.94 23.85 5.94
N LEU A 1087 24.79 24.50 6.15
CA LEU A 1087 24.72 25.93 6.40
C LEU A 1087 24.90 26.28 7.88
N VAL A 1088 24.80 25.30 8.79
CA VAL A 1088 24.92 25.50 10.24
C VAL A 1088 26.28 26.10 10.60
N GLU A 1089 27.37 25.59 10.02
CA GLU A 1089 28.74 26.06 10.28
C GLU A 1089 28.95 27.53 9.87
N VAL A 1090 28.22 27.98 8.85
CA VAL A 1090 28.32 29.36 8.36
C VAL A 1090 27.38 30.30 9.11
N ILE A 1091 26.11 29.93 9.29
CA ILE A 1091 25.08 30.82 9.82
C ILE A 1091 25.25 31.02 11.33
N VAL A 1092 25.46 29.94 12.09
CA VAL A 1092 25.41 29.99 13.56
C VAL A 1092 26.50 30.90 14.15
N PRO A 1093 27.80 30.75 13.79
CA PRO A 1093 28.84 31.62 14.35
C PRO A 1093 28.65 33.10 13.98
N ASN A 1094 28.24 33.38 12.74
CA ASN A 1094 28.09 34.75 12.28
C ASN A 1094 26.87 35.45 12.91
N MET A 1095 25.74 34.77 13.09
CA MET A 1095 24.59 35.34 13.80
C MET A 1095 24.90 35.58 15.28
N PHE A 1096 25.63 34.68 15.95
CA PHE A 1096 26.10 34.93 17.31
C PHE A 1096 27.05 36.11 17.40
N SER A 1097 27.88 36.36 16.38
CA SER A 1097 28.78 37.52 16.36
C SER A 1097 28.03 38.86 16.45
N ILE A 1098 26.78 38.92 15.95
CA ILE A 1098 25.90 40.11 15.97
C ILE A 1098 25.28 40.35 17.36
N TYR A 1099 25.25 39.34 18.26
CA TYR A 1099 24.69 39.49 19.62
C TYR A 1099 25.40 40.55 20.46
N LYS A 1100 26.62 40.95 20.08
CA LYS A 1100 27.38 42.03 20.73
C LYS A 1100 27.04 43.44 20.22
N SER A 1101 26.25 43.54 19.16
CA SER A 1101 25.86 44.82 18.55
C SER A 1101 25.10 45.70 19.56
N LEU A 1102 25.30 47.01 19.43
CA LEU A 1102 24.61 48.02 20.24
C LEU A 1102 23.25 48.40 19.64
N GLU A 1103 22.97 47.95 18.41
CA GLU A 1103 21.72 48.23 17.71
C GLU A 1103 20.68 47.14 18.00
N PRO A 1104 19.58 47.43 18.72
CA PRO A 1104 18.61 46.41 19.10
C PRO A 1104 17.95 45.72 17.91
N ALA A 1105 17.71 46.43 16.81
CA ALA A 1105 17.07 45.88 15.62
C ALA A 1105 17.91 44.80 14.93
N LEU A 1106 19.24 44.97 14.88
CA LEU A 1106 20.17 43.96 14.36
C LEU A 1106 20.21 42.73 15.27
N VAL A 1107 20.25 42.95 16.59
CA VAL A 1107 20.24 41.86 17.57
C VAL A 1107 18.94 41.07 17.52
N ASP A 1108 17.79 41.72 17.43
CA ASP A 1108 16.48 41.06 17.33
C ASP A 1108 16.35 40.26 16.03
N ALA A 1109 16.83 40.79 14.90
CA ALA A 1109 16.82 40.09 13.62
C ALA A 1109 17.78 38.88 13.59
N ALA A 1110 18.96 39.01 14.20
CA ALA A 1110 19.91 37.91 14.38
C ALA A 1110 19.33 36.81 15.29
N ILE A 1111 18.69 37.17 16.41
CA ILE A 1111 18.01 36.21 17.30
C ILE A 1111 16.89 35.48 16.54
N ALA A 1112 16.10 36.19 15.75
CA ALA A 1112 15.02 35.58 14.96
C ALA A 1112 15.56 34.57 13.92
N THR A 1113 16.68 34.90 13.27
CA THR A 1113 17.37 34.00 12.33
C THR A 1113 17.96 32.79 13.06
N GLN A 1114 18.58 33.02 14.21
CA GLN A 1114 19.18 31.98 15.05
C GLN A 1114 18.13 31.01 15.61
N MET A 1115 16.92 31.49 15.93
CA MET A 1115 15.81 30.62 16.35
C MET A 1115 15.35 29.71 15.21
N GLU A 1116 15.36 30.20 13.96
CA GLU A 1116 14.90 29.40 12.82
C GLU A 1116 15.88 28.28 12.49
N ILE A 1117 17.17 28.60 12.33
CA ILE A 1117 18.21 27.56 12.13
C ILE A 1117 18.31 26.64 13.35
N GLY A 1118 18.04 27.17 14.56
CA GLY A 1118 18.02 26.42 15.81
C GLY A 1118 16.97 25.31 15.87
N LYS A 1119 15.88 25.38 15.09
CA LYS A 1119 14.91 24.26 14.97
C LYS A 1119 15.51 23.03 14.29
N ARG A 1120 16.63 23.18 13.57
CA ARG A 1120 17.33 22.09 12.87
C ARG A 1120 18.51 21.54 13.69
N LEU A 1121 18.92 22.23 14.74
CA LEU A 1121 20.00 21.79 15.62
C LEU A 1121 19.50 20.72 16.59
N ASN A 1122 20.30 19.66 16.74
CA ASN A 1122 20.04 18.53 17.62
C ASN A 1122 21.13 18.45 18.70
N GLY A 1123 20.75 18.52 19.98
CA GLY A 1123 21.71 18.50 21.09
C GLY A 1123 22.34 17.13 21.35
N THR A 1124 21.84 16.06 20.73
CA THR A 1124 22.51 14.74 20.73
C THR A 1124 23.67 14.65 19.73
N ASN A 1125 23.69 15.50 18.70
CA ASN A 1125 24.79 15.57 17.74
C ASN A 1125 25.94 16.41 18.32
N ILE A 1126 27.10 15.78 18.53
CA ILE A 1126 28.29 16.45 19.05
C ILE A 1126 28.78 17.58 18.14
N GLU A 1127 28.67 17.46 16.82
CA GLU A 1127 29.13 18.49 15.87
C GLU A 1127 28.34 19.79 16.05
N HIS A 1128 27.04 19.71 16.27
CA HIS A 1128 26.19 20.87 16.57
C HIS A 1128 26.57 21.52 17.91
N VAL A 1129 26.83 20.70 18.93
CA VAL A 1129 27.28 21.20 20.24
C VAL A 1129 28.65 21.88 20.10
N VAL A 1130 29.56 21.34 19.29
CA VAL A 1130 30.88 21.93 19.01
C VAL A 1130 30.75 23.29 18.32
N ILE A 1131 29.90 23.40 17.29
CA ILE A 1131 29.69 24.67 16.57
C ILE A 1131 29.08 25.73 17.49
N VAL A 1132 28.06 25.37 18.27
CA VAL A 1132 27.42 26.28 19.24
C VAL A 1132 28.39 26.69 20.34
N HIS A 1133 29.16 25.74 20.90
CA HIS A 1133 30.19 26.04 21.90
C HIS A 1133 31.27 26.98 21.35
N GLY A 1134 31.81 26.68 20.17
CA GLY A 1134 32.80 27.53 19.50
C GLY A 1134 32.30 28.95 19.27
N ALA A 1135 31.08 29.09 18.75
CA ALA A 1135 30.46 30.40 18.51
C ALA A 1135 30.26 31.21 19.80
N ILE A 1136 29.82 30.57 20.89
CA ILE A 1136 29.66 31.22 22.20
C ILE A 1136 31.02 31.61 22.77
N LYS A 1137 32.01 30.73 22.67
CA LYS A 1137 33.36 30.99 23.17
C LYS A 1137 34.02 32.17 22.45
N ASP A 1138 33.88 32.24 21.12
CA ASP A 1138 34.38 33.36 20.31
C ASP A 1138 33.67 34.67 20.65
N LEU A 1139 32.35 34.61 20.88
CA LEU A 1139 31.56 35.75 21.33
C LEU A 1139 32.00 36.24 22.73
N CYS A 1140 32.31 35.32 23.64
CA CYS A 1140 32.69 35.59 25.03
C CYS A 1140 34.18 35.99 25.19
N GLY A 1141 35.06 35.57 24.28
CA GLY A 1141 36.51 35.75 24.36
C GLY A 1141 37.02 37.20 24.32
N ALA A 1142 36.14 38.17 24.09
CA ALA A 1142 36.50 39.57 23.84
C ALA A 1142 36.18 40.58 24.95
N ARG A 1143 35.56 40.23 26.10
CA ARG A 1143 35.17 41.24 27.12
C ARG A 1143 35.26 40.83 28.60
N THR A 1144 35.47 41.87 29.41
CA THR A 1144 35.42 41.91 30.88
C THR A 1144 33.97 41.91 31.40
N ASN A 1145 33.46 40.79 31.93
CA ASN A 1145 32.29 40.64 32.83
C ASN A 1145 31.00 41.47 32.56
N SER A 1146 30.78 42.02 31.36
CA SER A 1146 29.57 42.79 31.00
C SER A 1146 28.57 41.91 30.26
N PRO A 1147 27.25 42.02 30.50
CA PRO A 1147 26.25 41.22 29.81
C PRO A 1147 26.25 41.50 28.30
N ILE A 1148 26.07 40.45 27.49
CA ILE A 1148 25.99 40.54 26.02
C ILE A 1148 24.54 40.88 25.64
N SER A 1149 24.35 41.79 24.69
CA SER A 1149 23.03 42.31 24.30
C SER A 1149 22.05 41.19 23.91
N GLY A 1150 22.48 40.24 23.08
CA GLY A 1150 21.66 39.08 22.69
C GLY A 1150 21.26 38.17 23.85
N PHE A 1151 22.19 37.87 24.78
CA PHE A 1151 21.90 37.12 26.01
C PHE A 1151 21.13 37.93 27.06
N GLY A 1152 20.94 39.23 26.82
CA GLY A 1152 20.11 40.12 27.61
C GLY A 1152 18.61 39.93 27.38
N THR A 1153 18.20 39.12 26.39
CA THR A 1153 16.80 38.88 26.03
C THR A 1153 16.38 37.42 26.28
N VAL A 1154 15.11 37.20 26.62
CA VAL A 1154 14.56 35.84 26.82
C VAL A 1154 14.63 35.01 25.53
N ASN A 1155 14.36 35.62 24.37
CA ASN A 1155 14.42 34.91 23.09
C ASN A 1155 15.86 34.58 22.66
N GLY A 1156 16.83 35.44 22.96
CA GLY A 1156 18.23 35.13 22.72
C GLY A 1156 18.70 33.90 23.49
N LEU A 1157 18.27 33.72 24.75
CA LEU A 1157 18.61 32.51 25.51
C LEU A 1157 17.90 31.25 25.01
N LYS A 1158 16.66 31.38 24.51
CA LYS A 1158 15.93 30.25 23.90
C LYS A 1158 16.64 29.66 22.68
N THR A 1159 17.47 30.43 21.99
CA THR A 1159 18.21 29.93 20.81
C THR A 1159 19.30 28.91 21.16
N VAL A 1160 19.74 28.88 22.43
CA VAL A 1160 20.94 28.13 22.85
C VAL A 1160 20.63 27.09 23.92
N LEU A 1161 19.82 27.48 24.91
CA LEU A 1161 19.58 26.66 26.10
C LEU A 1161 18.99 25.27 25.82
N PRO A 1162 18.05 25.07 24.86
CA PRO A 1162 17.54 23.73 24.55
C PRO A 1162 18.63 22.78 24.07
N ILE A 1163 19.50 23.24 23.16
CA ILE A 1163 20.57 22.43 22.55
C ILE A 1163 21.61 22.05 23.60
N LEU A 1164 22.06 23.02 24.41
CA LEU A 1164 23.02 22.75 25.48
C LEU A 1164 22.42 21.85 26.58
N ARG A 1165 21.14 22.05 26.92
CA ARG A 1165 20.45 21.19 27.90
C ARG A 1165 20.36 19.75 27.42
N GLU A 1166 20.00 19.55 26.16
CA GLU A 1166 19.93 18.22 25.56
C GLU A 1166 21.32 17.59 25.51
N GLY A 1167 22.35 18.33 25.07
CA GLY A 1167 23.75 17.87 25.07
C GLY A 1167 24.23 17.41 26.45
N ILE A 1168 23.85 18.08 27.53
CA ILE A 1168 24.17 17.68 28.91
C ILE A 1168 23.42 16.40 29.32
N LEU A 1169 22.13 16.28 28.99
CA LEU A 1169 21.30 15.16 29.43
C LEU A 1169 21.60 13.87 28.67
N THR A 1170 21.70 13.96 27.33
CA THR A 1170 21.70 12.80 26.43
C THR A 1170 22.96 12.67 25.57
N GLY A 1171 23.84 13.68 25.52
CA GLY A 1171 25.06 13.66 24.71
C GLY A 1171 26.15 12.70 25.22
N ALA A 1172 27.11 12.39 24.35
CA ALA A 1172 28.35 11.66 24.72
C ALA A 1172 29.19 12.48 25.72
N VAL A 1173 30.17 11.85 26.37
CA VAL A 1173 30.99 12.48 27.43
C VAL A 1173 31.59 13.81 26.97
N ASP A 1174 32.18 13.86 25.77
CA ASP A 1174 32.79 15.06 25.21
C ASP A 1174 31.74 16.15 24.90
N ALA A 1175 30.56 15.76 24.40
CA ALA A 1175 29.45 16.67 24.14
C ALA A 1175 28.87 17.26 25.44
N LYS A 1176 28.81 16.47 26.52
CA LYS A 1176 28.38 16.94 27.85
C LYS A 1176 29.34 17.98 28.41
N GLU A 1177 30.65 17.74 28.29
CA GLU A 1177 31.67 18.68 28.74
C GLU A 1177 31.57 20.02 28.01
N LEU A 1178 31.52 19.99 26.67
CA LEU A 1178 31.38 21.19 25.84
C LEU A 1178 30.06 21.92 26.10
N ALA A 1179 28.95 21.19 26.23
CA ALA A 1179 27.65 21.78 26.49
C ALA A 1179 27.58 22.44 27.88
N ALA A 1180 28.20 21.83 28.90
CA ALA A 1180 28.28 22.39 30.25
C ALA A 1180 29.17 23.65 30.29
N ASP A 1181 30.31 23.64 29.60
CA ASP A 1181 31.21 24.80 29.49
C ASP A 1181 30.50 25.99 28.80
N ALA A 1182 29.87 25.74 27.64
CA ALA A 1182 29.08 26.76 26.93
C ALA A 1182 27.91 27.29 27.78
N MET A 1183 27.24 26.42 28.55
CA MET A 1183 26.14 26.82 29.43
C MET A 1183 26.63 27.72 30.57
N GLY A 1184 27.84 27.46 31.09
CA GLY A 1184 28.50 28.33 32.06
C GLY A 1184 28.76 29.73 31.51
N ASP A 1185 29.28 29.82 30.29
CA ASP A 1185 29.53 31.11 29.61
C ASP A 1185 28.22 31.87 29.34
N VAL A 1186 27.17 31.20 28.83
CA VAL A 1186 25.87 31.82 28.61
C VAL A 1186 25.33 32.42 29.93
N VAL A 1187 25.35 31.66 31.03
CA VAL A 1187 24.88 32.15 32.33
C VAL A 1187 25.67 33.36 32.81
N LYS A 1188 27.01 33.34 32.65
CA LYS A 1188 27.90 34.43 33.09
C LYS A 1188 27.64 35.75 32.36
N PHE A 1189 27.27 35.70 31.07
CA PHE A 1189 27.08 36.88 30.24
C PHE A 1189 25.61 37.24 29.96
N SER A 1190 24.65 36.57 30.61
CA SER A 1190 23.23 36.89 30.52
C SER A 1190 22.79 37.92 31.56
N SER A 1191 21.67 38.60 31.28
CA SER A 1191 21.03 39.49 32.28
C SER A 1191 20.18 38.69 33.28
N GLU A 1192 20.07 39.16 34.52
CA GLU A 1192 19.23 38.53 35.55
C GLU A 1192 17.76 38.43 35.11
N SER A 1193 17.26 39.46 34.42
CA SER A 1193 15.90 39.49 33.87
C SER A 1193 15.67 38.45 32.78
N ALA A 1194 16.67 38.15 31.94
CA ALA A 1194 16.55 37.16 30.88
C ALA A 1194 16.69 35.72 31.38
N LEU A 1195 17.56 35.48 32.38
CA LEU A 1195 17.78 34.15 32.93
C LEU A 1195 16.62 33.64 33.79
N ARG A 1196 15.92 34.53 34.51
CA ARG A 1196 14.88 34.19 35.50
C ARG A 1196 13.86 33.14 35.02
N PRO A 1197 13.32 33.21 33.79
CA PRO A 1197 12.38 32.20 33.27
C PRO A 1197 13.02 30.83 33.01
N HIS A 1198 14.34 30.76 32.85
CA HIS A 1198 15.08 29.56 32.44
C HIS A 1198 15.85 28.89 33.59
N VAL A 1199 16.00 29.53 34.74
CA VAL A 1199 16.82 29.03 35.87
C VAL A 1199 16.53 27.57 36.24
N ILE A 1200 15.25 27.19 36.37
CA ILE A 1200 14.89 25.81 36.74
C ILE A 1200 15.30 24.82 35.63
N ALA A 1201 15.07 25.20 34.37
CA ALA A 1201 15.38 24.38 33.21
C ALA A 1201 16.88 24.21 32.96
N THR A 1202 17.70 25.21 33.32
CA THR A 1202 19.16 25.21 33.16
C THR A 1202 19.87 24.54 34.35
N THR A 1203 19.39 24.75 35.58
CA THR A 1203 20.07 24.28 36.80
C THR A 1203 19.89 22.78 37.06
N GLY A 1204 18.71 22.22 36.75
CA GLY A 1204 18.43 20.79 36.97
C GLY A 1204 19.38 19.86 36.20
N PRO A 1205 19.57 20.06 34.87
CA PRO A 1205 20.52 19.30 34.07
C PRO A 1205 21.98 19.43 34.51
N LEU A 1206 22.42 20.59 35.00
CA LEU A 1206 23.80 20.79 35.48
C LEU A 1206 24.09 20.12 36.84
N ILE A 1207 23.05 19.86 37.64
CA ILE A 1207 23.16 19.17 38.93
C ILE A 1207 23.21 17.65 38.76
N ARG A 1208 22.57 17.13 37.71
CA ARG A 1208 22.51 15.70 37.38
C ARG A 1208 23.74 15.28 36.59
#